data_AF-A0A6E8VJI7-F1
#
_entry.id   AF-A0A6E8VJI7-F1
#
_cell.length_a   1.000
_cell.length_b   1.000
_cell.length_c   1.000
_cell.angle_alpha   90.00
_cell.angle_beta   90.00
_cell.angle_gamma   90.00
#
_symmetry.space_group_name_H-M   'P 1'
#
loop_
_entity.id
_entity.type
_entity.pdbx_description
1 polymer ?
#
loop_
_entity_poly.entity_id
_entity_poly.type
_entity_poly.pdbx_seq_one_letter_code
_entity_poly.pdbx_strand_id
1 'polypeptide(L)'
;MVSIESIREQFDELGIEPSDEVVNKCIEICINNDITDPVEFVEQWMAYSVSKLSGAEPTVAYLNEMEAHEYTSKARKLTKVSSIAATSGSIGTSPRMDSKVSKITTYRNVDSVEQDVLEMYGCITPKAKKTVSRLQHNVNTPNGVRGGGSGGSPFTTVTYSPLSASSKKNDPDAPSKAGQIVYTYGSAKLLKQFNWLPTTTDEGKEPITIDDDVSLGDRNRRTGAGRGKGIGFTIKSAQFANDGCKYMYDSSYDRVMILGDRIYECGNAICKRVALEAVKPKSHEQPAKNNDEPDVKSNSALDTPLPVKEEPASEETDVDIEREEDRLSSWFEGIKVHHVDYPSSELIRVLGRIVVESSSTTTNSSSGTTSDKQVASNRNPTTTSKLSIVDFDEHTLRYTRLDLSKVQVPSWWSLFPGQTVLLEGINPRGTLFSVKQIHCERTLALPRVPSSLDKTLTCVIASAPFTDRDDLLYEKLSSLLVYCSNNPPDVLILTGPFADANCKLYAEVAETFDEYFEKIISTIMSSIGIYTEVFVVSHHDDLVSSFVYPTPPYKVASFYKNLHFLPDPCVFNLEGVEIGITTVDVIKHLIESECTAANVTIGSAPPIGGDKIKRAYGHLFHQASFYPLNPPPEDVPLDVDMLNEFGRLNRVPNIMICPSALNRYVREINGCVCINPGFVDGHSADGSYARLIIQAPEIDEQQQRESQSDSIQPSPASYIACQIVKT
;
A
#
# COMPACT_ATOMS: atom_id res chain seq x y z
N MET A 1 -30.72 12.65 22.80
CA MET A 1 -32.07 13.12 22.41
C MET A 1 -32.02 14.62 22.33
N VAL A 2 -32.48 15.18 21.22
CA VAL A 2 -32.47 16.62 20.96
C VAL A 2 -33.41 17.34 21.95
N SER A 3 -32.87 18.28 22.71
CA SER A 3 -33.59 19.16 23.65
C SER A 3 -33.09 20.59 23.49
N ILE A 4 -33.83 21.56 24.03
CA ILE A 4 -33.44 22.98 23.97
C ILE A 4 -32.08 23.18 24.65
N GLU A 5 -31.84 22.52 25.78
CA GLU A 5 -30.56 22.61 26.49
C GLU A 5 -29.42 22.00 25.68
N SER A 6 -29.62 20.83 25.05
CA SER A 6 -28.55 20.17 24.30
C SER A 6 -28.17 20.88 23.00
N ILE A 7 -29.10 21.54 22.31
CA ILE A 7 -28.77 22.38 21.15
C ILE A 7 -28.01 23.64 21.58
N ARG A 8 -28.35 24.24 22.72
CA ARG A 8 -27.63 25.40 23.23
C ARG A 8 -26.21 25.07 23.64
N GLU A 9 -26.02 23.96 24.34
CA GLU A 9 -24.69 23.47 24.74
C GLU A 9 -23.79 23.27 23.52
N GLN A 10 -24.31 22.68 22.45
CA GLN A 10 -23.56 22.46 21.21
C GLN A 10 -23.21 23.76 20.46
N PHE A 11 -24.08 24.76 20.45
CA PHE A 11 -23.74 26.07 19.86
C PHE A 11 -22.78 26.89 20.76
N ASP A 12 -22.88 26.74 22.08
CA ASP A 12 -21.99 27.39 23.05
C ASP A 12 -20.55 26.87 22.95
N GLU A 13 -20.36 25.57 22.69
CA GLU A 13 -19.05 24.97 22.36
C GLU A 13 -18.40 25.62 21.11
N LEU A 14 -19.21 26.17 20.22
CA LEU A 14 -18.78 26.90 19.01
C LEU A 14 -18.69 28.41 19.21
N GLY A 15 -18.96 28.91 20.43
CA GLY A 15 -18.96 30.34 20.76
C GLY A 15 -20.13 31.13 20.18
N ILE A 16 -21.25 30.45 19.85
CA ILE A 16 -22.46 31.06 19.30
C ILE A 16 -23.57 31.01 20.36
N GLU A 17 -24.17 32.16 20.68
CA GLU A 17 -25.34 32.23 21.58
C GLU A 17 -26.64 32.40 20.75
N PRO A 18 -27.31 31.31 20.33
CA PRO A 18 -28.52 31.40 19.52
C PRO A 18 -29.71 31.92 20.33
N SER A 19 -30.55 32.73 19.69
CA SER A 19 -31.81 33.20 20.30
C SER A 19 -32.83 32.06 20.47
N ASP A 20 -33.80 32.24 21.38
CA ASP A 20 -34.85 31.25 21.64
C ASP A 20 -35.61 30.85 20.35
N GLU A 21 -35.83 31.80 19.43
CA GLU A 21 -36.49 31.56 18.14
C GLU A 21 -35.66 30.63 17.23
N VAL A 22 -34.33 30.81 17.23
CA VAL A 22 -33.40 29.98 16.46
C VAL A 22 -33.35 28.57 17.03
N VAL A 23 -33.21 28.44 18.35
CA VAL A 23 -33.19 27.12 19.01
C VAL A 23 -34.49 26.36 18.77
N ASN A 24 -35.65 27.02 18.91
CA ASN A 24 -36.93 26.40 18.64
C ASN A 24 -37.05 25.90 17.19
N LYS A 25 -36.52 26.65 16.23
CA LYS A 25 -36.50 26.22 14.83
C LYS A 25 -35.56 25.03 14.60
N CYS A 26 -34.41 24.96 15.28
CA CYS A 26 -33.52 23.79 15.26
C CYS A 26 -34.24 22.53 15.75
N ILE A 27 -34.97 22.62 16.87
CA ILE A 27 -35.76 21.52 17.42
C ILE A 27 -36.84 21.07 16.42
N GLU A 28 -37.55 22.02 15.80
CA GLU A 28 -38.57 21.75 14.79
C GLU A 28 -37.99 20.97 13.59
N ILE A 29 -36.83 21.40 13.07
CA ILE A 29 -36.16 20.73 11.95
C ILE A 29 -35.72 19.32 12.37
N CYS A 30 -35.18 19.14 13.57
CA CYS A 30 -34.77 17.83 14.08
C CYS A 30 -35.96 16.86 14.16
N ILE A 31 -37.10 17.31 14.69
CA ILE A 31 -38.32 16.51 14.78
C ILE A 31 -38.87 16.17 13.39
N ASN A 32 -38.92 17.13 12.48
CA ASN A 32 -39.47 16.93 11.14
C ASN A 32 -38.63 15.96 10.28
N ASN A 33 -37.33 15.83 10.59
CA ASN A 33 -36.38 15.04 9.79
C ASN A 33 -35.82 13.82 10.52
N ASP A 34 -36.42 13.43 11.65
CA ASP A 34 -36.02 12.30 12.50
C ASP A 34 -34.55 12.35 12.99
N ILE A 35 -34.03 13.56 13.26
CA ILE A 35 -32.67 13.75 13.79
C ILE A 35 -32.73 13.65 15.32
N THR A 36 -32.01 12.66 15.88
CA THR A 36 -32.08 12.33 17.31
C THR A 36 -30.85 12.74 18.12
N ASP A 37 -29.78 13.11 17.40
CA ASP A 37 -28.50 13.56 17.95
C ASP A 37 -28.31 15.08 17.70
N PRO A 38 -28.18 15.90 18.77
CA PRO A 38 -27.95 17.34 18.63
C PRO A 38 -26.58 17.66 18.00
N VAL A 39 -25.57 16.80 18.16
CA VAL A 39 -24.24 16.99 17.56
C VAL A 39 -24.34 16.89 16.04
N GLU A 40 -24.99 15.82 15.55
CA GLU A 40 -25.23 15.59 14.12
C GLU A 40 -25.94 16.78 13.46
N PHE A 41 -26.94 17.35 14.13
CA PHE A 41 -27.66 18.51 13.62
C PHE A 41 -26.76 19.76 13.52
N VAL A 42 -26.00 20.07 14.57
CA VAL A 42 -25.14 21.26 14.60
C VAL A 42 -24.00 21.13 13.60
N GLU A 43 -23.41 19.95 13.42
CA GLU A 43 -22.42 19.69 12.37
C GLU A 43 -23.00 19.90 10.96
N GLN A 44 -24.22 19.43 10.70
CA GLN A 44 -24.91 19.65 9.43
C GLN A 44 -25.15 21.14 9.16
N TRP A 45 -25.56 21.89 10.18
CA TRP A 45 -25.69 23.35 10.09
C TRP A 45 -24.34 24.02 9.79
N MET A 46 -23.27 23.64 10.47
CA MET A 46 -21.94 24.22 10.25
C MET A 46 -21.43 23.95 8.83
N ALA A 47 -21.62 22.73 8.32
CA ALA A 47 -21.28 22.37 6.96
C ALA A 47 -22.07 23.19 5.93
N TYR A 48 -23.38 23.39 6.16
CA TYR A 48 -24.22 24.20 5.30
C TYR A 48 -23.82 25.68 5.32
N SER A 49 -23.60 26.24 6.52
CA SER A 49 -23.23 27.65 6.69
C SER A 49 -21.90 27.97 6.02
N VAL A 50 -20.86 27.14 6.20
CA VAL A 50 -19.55 27.34 5.53
C VAL A 50 -19.67 27.23 4.02
N SER A 51 -20.43 26.24 3.52
CA SER A 51 -20.49 25.95 2.08
C SER A 51 -21.40 26.89 1.28
N LYS A 52 -22.47 27.43 1.89
CA LYS A 52 -23.49 28.24 1.18
C LYS A 52 -23.62 29.66 1.69
N LEU A 53 -23.27 29.91 2.95
CA LEU A 53 -23.46 31.20 3.61
C LEU A 53 -22.14 31.85 4.07
N SER A 54 -20.99 31.30 3.64
CA SER A 54 -19.64 31.78 4.00
C SER A 54 -19.40 31.86 5.52
N GLY A 55 -20.01 30.95 6.29
CA GLY A 55 -19.84 30.86 7.75
C GLY A 55 -20.75 31.80 8.56
N ALA A 56 -21.90 32.21 8.03
CA ALA A 56 -22.87 33.02 8.75
C ALA A 56 -23.45 32.32 10.01
N GLU A 57 -23.76 33.09 11.04
CA GLU A 57 -24.43 32.59 12.26
C GLU A 57 -25.86 32.08 11.99
N PRO A 58 -26.37 31.16 12.82
CA PRO A 58 -27.71 30.60 12.65
C PRO A 58 -28.80 31.65 12.84
N THR A 59 -29.60 31.84 11.78
CA THR A 59 -30.84 32.62 11.81
C THR A 59 -32.01 31.74 11.37
N VAL A 60 -33.23 32.08 11.78
CA VAL A 60 -34.44 31.35 11.34
C VAL A 60 -34.57 31.31 9.81
N ALA A 61 -34.18 32.39 9.11
CA ALA A 61 -34.19 32.44 7.65
C ALA A 61 -33.21 31.42 7.04
N TYR A 62 -31.97 31.40 7.53
CA TYR A 62 -30.95 30.48 7.03
C TYR A 62 -31.23 29.02 7.38
N LEU A 63 -31.81 28.75 8.55
CA LEU A 63 -32.25 27.41 8.92
C LEU A 63 -33.37 26.90 8.01
N ASN A 64 -34.29 27.77 7.58
CA ASN A 64 -35.30 27.40 6.56
C ASN A 64 -34.66 27.14 5.19
N GLU A 65 -33.64 27.91 4.80
CA GLU A 65 -32.89 27.67 3.55
C GLU A 65 -32.13 26.34 3.60
N MET A 66 -31.50 26.02 4.73
CA MET A 66 -30.87 24.72 4.97
C MET A 66 -31.89 23.59 4.91
N GLU A 67 -33.03 23.73 5.60
CA GLU A 67 -34.08 22.71 5.61
C GLU A 67 -34.60 22.43 4.19
N ALA A 68 -34.80 23.49 3.40
CA ALA A 68 -35.21 23.39 2.01
C ALA A 68 -34.15 22.72 1.13
N HIS A 69 -32.86 22.99 1.35
CA HIS A 69 -31.77 22.47 0.54
C HIS A 69 -31.43 21.01 0.87
N GLU A 70 -31.28 20.69 2.15
CA GLU A 70 -30.81 19.38 2.60
C GLU A 70 -31.93 18.32 2.63
N TYR A 71 -33.14 18.70 3.06
CA TYR A 71 -34.17 17.69 3.39
C TYR A 71 -35.34 17.61 2.40
N THR A 72 -35.51 18.55 1.48
CA THR A 72 -36.60 18.50 0.46
C THR A 72 -36.42 17.37 -0.57
N SER A 73 -35.26 16.69 -0.58
CA SER A 73 -35.02 15.50 -1.42
C SER A 73 -35.78 14.24 -0.95
N LYS A 74 -36.27 14.19 0.30
CA LYS A 74 -37.01 13.05 0.86
C LYS A 74 -38.52 13.06 0.52
N ALA A 75 -39.14 14.21 0.30
CA ALA A 75 -40.58 14.31 -0.04
C ALA A 75 -40.92 13.90 -1.50
N ARG A 76 -39.96 13.94 -2.43
CA ARG A 76 -40.16 13.49 -3.83
C ARG A 76 -40.02 11.98 -4.04
N LYS A 77 -39.54 11.22 -3.05
CA LYS A 77 -39.42 9.75 -3.13
C LYS A 77 -40.66 9.00 -2.62
N LEU A 78 -41.58 9.63 -1.89
CA LEU A 78 -42.79 8.99 -1.38
C LEU A 78 -44.00 9.00 -2.34
N THR A 79 -43.99 9.84 -3.39
CA THR A 79 -45.09 9.96 -4.37
C THR A 79 -44.93 9.06 -5.60
N LYS A 80 -43.83 8.30 -5.72
CA LYS A 80 -43.56 7.42 -6.89
C LYS A 80 -43.72 5.92 -6.59
N VAL A 81 -44.04 5.55 -5.34
CA VAL A 81 -44.13 4.14 -4.90
C VAL A 81 -45.59 3.71 -4.63
N SER A 82 -46.56 4.62 -4.69
CA SER A 82 -47.96 4.33 -4.33
C SER A 82 -48.91 4.04 -5.51
N SER A 83 -48.42 3.89 -6.75
CA SER A 83 -49.29 3.73 -7.93
C SER A 83 -49.04 2.47 -8.77
N ILE A 84 -48.70 1.34 -8.13
CA ILE A 84 -48.75 0.02 -8.77
C ILE A 84 -49.31 -1.00 -7.77
N ALA A 85 -50.64 -0.98 -7.56
CA ALA A 85 -51.49 -2.14 -7.27
C ALA A 85 -52.92 -1.69 -6.88
N ALA A 86 -53.88 -1.76 -7.82
CA ALA A 86 -55.30 -2.14 -7.57
C ALA A 86 -56.14 -2.06 -8.86
N THR A 87 -56.36 -3.25 -9.46
CA THR A 87 -57.62 -3.80 -10.00
C THR A 87 -58.71 -2.88 -10.62
N SER A 88 -58.99 -3.15 -11.91
CA SER A 88 -60.30 -3.31 -12.58
C SER A 88 -61.54 -2.57 -12.04
N GLY A 89 -62.14 -1.71 -12.90
CA GLY A 89 -63.52 -1.26 -12.77
C GLY A 89 -63.84 -0.02 -13.61
N SER A 90 -64.74 -0.16 -14.58
CA SER A 90 -65.13 0.82 -15.59
C SER A 90 -66.02 1.96 -15.06
N ILE A 91 -66.03 3.08 -15.82
CA ILE A 91 -67.12 4.05 -16.12
C ILE A 91 -66.74 5.51 -15.81
N GLY A 92 -66.78 6.36 -16.84
CA GLY A 92 -67.19 7.77 -16.68
C GLY A 92 -66.30 8.86 -17.30
N THR A 93 -66.56 9.15 -18.58
CA THR A 93 -66.62 10.51 -19.19
C THR A 93 -65.38 11.43 -19.29
N SER A 94 -65.00 11.69 -20.57
CA SER A 94 -64.25 12.81 -21.20
C SER A 94 -64.68 14.23 -20.76
N PRO A 95 -64.07 15.38 -21.22
CA PRO A 95 -63.13 15.60 -22.36
C PRO A 95 -61.84 16.44 -22.04
N ARG A 96 -60.73 16.36 -22.80
CA ARG A 96 -60.36 17.06 -24.08
C ARG A 96 -60.32 18.61 -23.90
N MET A 97 -59.27 19.40 -24.22
CA MET A 97 -58.47 19.53 -25.46
C MET A 97 -57.27 20.50 -25.27
N ASP A 98 -56.19 20.26 -26.05
CA ASP A 98 -55.34 21.19 -26.84
C ASP A 98 -54.62 22.41 -26.20
N SER A 99 -53.46 22.90 -26.68
CA SER A 99 -52.52 22.54 -27.75
C SER A 99 -51.24 23.40 -27.66
N LYS A 100 -50.14 22.84 -28.17
CA LYS A 100 -48.99 23.46 -28.89
C LYS A 100 -48.42 24.84 -28.48
N VAL A 101 -47.20 24.75 -27.97
CA VAL A 101 -45.96 25.48 -28.35
C VAL A 101 -46.04 26.51 -29.49
N SER A 102 -45.42 27.68 -29.26
CA SER A 102 -44.81 28.53 -30.30
C SER A 102 -43.59 29.31 -29.78
N LYS A 103 -42.70 29.64 -30.72
CA LYS A 103 -41.30 30.10 -30.61
C LYS A 103 -41.13 31.61 -30.29
N ILE A 104 -40.01 31.91 -29.61
CA ILE A 104 -38.99 32.99 -29.77
C ILE A 104 -39.38 34.43 -30.23
N THR A 105 -38.90 35.45 -29.49
CA THR A 105 -37.99 36.56 -29.92
C THR A 105 -37.99 37.75 -28.93
N THR A 106 -36.84 37.96 -28.27
CA THR A 106 -36.03 39.20 -28.04
C THR A 106 -36.67 40.56 -27.72
N TYR A 107 -36.18 41.27 -26.68
CA TYR A 107 -35.38 42.53 -26.77
C TYR A 107 -35.16 43.30 -25.43
N ARG A 108 -33.86 43.62 -25.18
CA ARG A 108 -33.22 44.91 -24.76
C ARG A 108 -33.31 45.50 -23.32
N ASN A 109 -32.09 45.83 -22.81
CA ASN A 109 -31.61 47.09 -22.16
C ASN A 109 -32.14 47.53 -20.75
N VAL A 110 -31.40 48.22 -19.84
CA VAL A 110 -30.05 48.86 -19.80
C VAL A 110 -29.53 49.06 -18.34
N ASP A 111 -28.20 49.12 -18.20
CA ASP A 111 -27.29 50.04 -17.45
C ASP A 111 -26.97 50.02 -15.92
N SER A 112 -25.63 50.07 -15.69
CA SER A 112 -24.78 50.74 -14.67
C SER A 112 -24.78 50.16 -13.24
N VAL A 113 -23.66 49.91 -12.54
CA VAL A 113 -22.44 50.73 -12.35
C VAL A 113 -21.31 49.80 -11.85
N GLU A 114 -20.21 49.61 -12.58
CA GLU A 114 -18.94 49.10 -12.01
C GLU A 114 -17.75 49.63 -12.82
N GLN A 115 -17.21 50.77 -12.37
CA GLN A 115 -15.92 51.28 -12.79
C GLN A 115 -15.45 52.23 -11.67
N ASP A 116 -14.66 51.71 -10.70
CA ASP A 116 -13.69 52.47 -9.87
C ASP A 116 -13.13 51.67 -8.67
N VAL A 117 -12.43 50.54 -8.91
CA VAL A 117 -11.57 49.94 -7.86
C VAL A 117 -10.25 49.38 -8.41
N LEU A 118 -9.81 49.83 -9.58
CA LEU A 118 -8.58 49.32 -10.22
C LEU A 118 -7.57 50.44 -10.56
N GLU A 119 -7.39 51.41 -9.65
CA GLU A 119 -6.38 52.46 -9.77
C GLU A 119 -5.50 52.68 -8.53
N MET A 120 -5.52 51.79 -7.52
CA MET A 120 -4.80 52.02 -6.26
C MET A 120 -3.59 51.10 -5.97
N TYR A 121 -3.07 50.37 -6.96
CA TYR A 121 -1.80 49.66 -6.84
C TYR A 121 -0.92 49.93 -8.06
N GLY A 122 -0.08 50.95 -7.95
CA GLY A 122 0.93 51.27 -8.95
C GLY A 122 2.10 50.27 -8.91
N CYS A 123 2.26 49.51 -9.98
CA CYS A 123 3.52 48.84 -10.32
C CYS A 123 3.85 49.16 -11.79
N ILE A 124 4.97 49.86 -11.98
CA ILE A 124 5.48 50.33 -13.26
C ILE A 124 6.29 49.19 -13.90
N THR A 125 5.86 48.70 -15.08
CA THR A 125 6.60 47.71 -15.87
C THR A 125 7.14 48.37 -17.16
N PRO A 126 8.42 48.21 -17.53
CA PRO A 126 8.99 48.91 -18.69
C PRO A 126 8.50 48.33 -20.03
N LYS A 127 8.14 49.24 -20.95
CA LYS A 127 7.67 48.96 -22.30
C LYS A 127 8.82 48.56 -23.23
N ALA A 128 8.75 47.37 -23.81
CA ALA A 128 9.42 47.05 -25.07
C ALA A 128 8.36 46.77 -26.16
N LYS A 129 8.38 47.57 -27.22
CA LYS A 129 7.46 47.50 -28.37
C LYS A 129 7.93 46.44 -29.36
N LYS A 130 7.01 45.60 -29.87
CA LYS A 130 6.87 45.29 -31.31
C LYS A 130 5.60 44.50 -31.65
N THR A 131 4.71 45.19 -32.37
CA THR A 131 3.81 44.80 -33.46
C THR A 131 3.17 43.40 -33.47
N VAL A 132 1.88 43.35 -33.10
CA VAL A 132 0.97 42.24 -33.44
C VAL A 132 0.31 42.53 -34.79
N SER A 133 0.46 41.58 -35.73
CA SER A 133 -0.30 41.54 -36.97
C SER A 133 -1.64 40.84 -36.73
N ARG A 134 -2.72 41.57 -36.94
CA ARG A 134 -4.12 41.14 -36.91
C ARG A 134 -4.44 40.29 -38.14
N LEU A 135 -5.01 39.09 -37.98
CA LEU A 135 -5.87 38.39 -38.96
C LEU A 135 -6.68 37.32 -38.21
N GLN A 136 -7.92 37.63 -37.85
CA GLN A 136 -9.17 37.23 -38.54
C GLN A 136 -9.70 35.88 -38.07
N HIS A 137 -10.79 35.95 -37.30
CA HIS A 137 -11.76 34.89 -37.13
C HIS A 137 -12.11 34.28 -38.49
N ASN A 138 -11.97 32.97 -38.61
CA ASN A 138 -12.74 32.22 -39.59
C ASN A 138 -13.53 31.13 -38.86
N VAL A 139 -14.84 31.34 -38.85
CA VAL A 139 -15.87 30.36 -38.53
C VAL A 139 -15.79 29.27 -39.59
N ASN A 140 -15.40 28.07 -39.18
CA ASN A 140 -15.70 26.79 -39.82
C ASN A 140 -15.17 25.68 -38.91
N THR A 141 -16.01 25.23 -37.98
CA THR A 141 -15.88 23.92 -37.36
C THR A 141 -16.56 22.91 -38.27
N PRO A 142 -15.84 22.00 -38.95
CA PRO A 142 -16.44 20.76 -39.39
C PRO A 142 -16.32 19.73 -38.25
N ASN A 143 -17.46 19.13 -37.92
CA ASN A 143 -17.52 17.87 -37.20
C ASN A 143 -16.53 16.86 -37.82
N GLY A 144 -15.64 16.32 -37.00
CA GLY A 144 -14.69 15.28 -37.37
C GLY A 144 -14.91 14.02 -36.56
N VAL A 145 -15.97 13.27 -36.88
CA VAL A 145 -15.97 11.82 -36.64
C VAL A 145 -14.87 11.23 -37.53
N ARG A 146 -13.80 10.69 -36.94
CA ARG A 146 -12.90 9.74 -37.59
C ARG A 146 -12.48 8.65 -36.61
N GLY A 147 -13.28 7.60 -36.57
CA GLY A 147 -12.73 6.26 -36.50
C GLY A 147 -12.08 5.88 -37.82
N GLY A 148 -11.03 5.05 -37.76
CA GLY A 148 -10.52 4.27 -38.89
C GLY A 148 -9.44 4.95 -39.74
N GLY A 149 -8.17 4.69 -39.39
CA GLY A 149 -7.04 4.75 -40.32
C GLY A 149 -6.21 6.04 -40.30
N SER A 150 -5.25 6.13 -39.36
CA SER A 150 -3.97 6.88 -39.49
C SER A 150 -3.25 6.96 -38.13
N GLY A 151 -2.40 5.98 -37.82
CA GLY A 151 -1.14 6.11 -37.04
C GLY A 151 -1.11 6.70 -35.61
N GLY A 152 -2.21 7.14 -35.01
CA GLY A 152 -2.21 7.69 -33.64
C GLY A 152 -2.41 6.62 -32.57
N SER A 153 -1.67 6.72 -31.44
CA SER A 153 -1.90 5.85 -30.28
C SER A 153 -3.33 6.04 -29.73
N PRO A 154 -4.01 4.96 -29.28
CA PRO A 154 -5.33 5.07 -28.65
C PRO A 154 -5.29 5.87 -27.33
N PHE A 155 -4.10 6.04 -26.75
CA PHE A 155 -3.85 6.82 -25.53
C PHE A 155 -3.53 8.30 -25.79
N THR A 156 -3.59 8.75 -27.05
CA THR A 156 -3.26 10.14 -27.43
C THR A 156 -4.08 11.17 -26.65
N THR A 157 -3.42 12.12 -26.01
CA THR A 157 -4.06 13.21 -25.26
C THR A 157 -4.23 14.47 -26.11
N VAL A 158 -5.21 15.31 -25.76
CA VAL A 158 -5.36 16.64 -26.35
C VAL A 158 -4.30 17.56 -25.76
N THR A 159 -3.47 18.19 -26.59
CA THR A 159 -2.37 19.06 -26.14
C THR A 159 -2.47 20.46 -26.73
N TYR A 160 -1.97 21.47 -25.99
CA TYR A 160 -1.90 22.86 -26.48
C TYR A 160 -0.89 23.05 -27.62
N SER A 161 0.10 22.15 -27.73
CA SER A 161 1.09 22.11 -28.81
C SER A 161 1.37 20.66 -29.20
N PRO A 162 1.61 20.34 -30.49
CA PRO A 162 1.91 18.98 -30.89
C PRO A 162 3.15 18.48 -30.17
N LEU A 163 3.00 17.47 -29.31
CA LEU A 163 4.13 16.73 -28.74
C LEU A 163 4.92 16.13 -29.90
N SER A 164 6.17 16.55 -30.04
CA SER A 164 7.05 16.02 -31.07
C SER A 164 7.43 14.60 -30.68
N ALA A 165 6.89 13.59 -31.35
CA ALA A 165 7.30 12.20 -31.16
C ALA A 165 8.81 12.09 -31.39
N SER A 166 9.56 11.94 -30.31
CA SER A 166 10.99 11.70 -30.34
C SER A 166 11.18 10.25 -30.78
N SER A 167 11.29 10.04 -32.09
CA SER A 167 11.74 8.77 -32.67
C SER A 167 13.24 8.57 -32.42
N LYS A 168 13.66 8.52 -31.15
CA LYS A 168 15.04 8.19 -30.79
C LYS A 168 15.22 6.68 -30.65
N LYS A 169 15.43 6.09 -31.84
CA LYS A 169 16.38 5.01 -32.17
C LYS A 169 16.41 3.77 -31.28
N ASN A 170 15.67 2.75 -31.71
CA ASN A 170 16.28 1.42 -31.84
C ASN A 170 16.88 1.31 -33.25
N ASP A 171 18.11 0.82 -33.34
CA ASP A 171 18.68 0.38 -34.61
C ASP A 171 17.72 -0.67 -35.22
N PRO A 172 17.14 -0.42 -36.41
CA PRO A 172 16.19 -1.35 -37.02
C PRO A 172 16.80 -2.74 -37.30
N ASP A 173 18.13 -2.85 -37.31
CA ASP A 173 18.86 -4.10 -37.50
C ASP A 173 19.24 -4.79 -36.16
N ALA A 174 18.92 -4.20 -35.00
CA ALA A 174 19.16 -4.85 -33.71
C ALA A 174 18.11 -5.94 -33.43
N PRO A 175 18.51 -7.18 -33.08
CA PRO A 175 17.56 -8.24 -32.78
C PRO A 175 16.73 -7.89 -31.55
N SER A 176 15.40 -7.86 -31.71
CA SER A 176 14.48 -7.61 -30.60
C SER A 176 14.62 -8.70 -29.54
N LYS A 177 14.78 -8.27 -28.28
CA LYS A 177 14.77 -9.16 -27.11
C LYS A 177 13.38 -9.30 -26.49
N ALA A 178 12.35 -8.70 -27.12
CA ALA A 178 10.97 -8.81 -26.67
C ALA A 178 10.53 -10.28 -26.61
N GLY A 179 9.81 -10.65 -25.56
CA GLY A 179 9.41 -12.03 -25.33
C GLY A 179 10.50 -12.95 -24.74
N GLN A 180 11.73 -12.47 -24.56
CA GLN A 180 12.79 -13.23 -23.91
C GLN A 180 12.47 -13.44 -22.42
N ILE A 181 12.52 -14.69 -21.97
CA ILE A 181 12.39 -15.03 -20.55
C ILE A 181 13.72 -14.75 -19.84
N VAL A 182 13.71 -13.88 -18.84
CA VAL A 182 14.89 -13.49 -18.05
C VAL A 182 14.95 -14.14 -16.68
N TYR A 183 13.80 -14.60 -16.17
CA TYR A 183 13.72 -15.29 -14.90
C TYR A 183 12.65 -16.37 -14.97
N THR A 184 12.90 -17.50 -14.30
CA THR A 184 11.95 -18.62 -14.21
C THR A 184 11.93 -19.17 -12.78
N TYR A 185 10.74 -19.49 -12.28
CA TYR A 185 10.50 -20.12 -10.98
C TYR A 185 9.36 -21.15 -11.09
N GLY A 186 9.43 -22.21 -10.29
CA GLY A 186 8.42 -23.26 -10.21
C GLY A 186 8.87 -24.60 -10.81
N SER A 187 8.05 -25.64 -10.62
CA SER A 187 8.36 -26.98 -11.09
C SER A 187 8.37 -27.07 -12.63
N ALA A 188 9.20 -27.96 -13.17
CA ALA A 188 9.24 -28.21 -14.62
C ALA A 188 7.87 -28.65 -15.20
N LYS A 189 7.03 -29.32 -14.39
CA LYS A 189 5.66 -29.73 -14.77
C LYS A 189 4.78 -28.50 -15.03
N LEU A 190 4.81 -27.51 -14.14
CA LEU A 190 4.07 -26.26 -14.30
C LEU A 190 4.65 -25.38 -15.40
N LEU A 191 5.97 -25.29 -15.50
CA LEU A 191 6.64 -24.46 -16.50
C LEU A 191 6.34 -24.88 -17.93
N LYS A 192 6.10 -26.17 -18.18
CA LYS A 192 5.66 -26.70 -19.47
C LYS A 192 4.25 -26.25 -19.88
N GLN A 193 3.45 -25.76 -18.93
CA GLN A 193 2.08 -25.31 -19.19
C GLN A 193 2.02 -23.87 -19.68
N PHE A 194 3.13 -23.12 -19.65
CA PHE A 194 3.25 -21.86 -20.38
C PHE A 194 3.23 -22.16 -21.89
N ASN A 195 2.04 -22.39 -22.45
CA ASN A 195 1.81 -22.51 -23.89
C ASN A 195 1.84 -21.14 -24.60
N TRP A 196 2.44 -20.15 -23.97
CA TRP A 196 2.56 -18.76 -24.42
C TRP A 196 3.91 -18.52 -25.09
N LEU A 197 4.35 -19.47 -25.93
CA LEU A 197 5.57 -19.34 -26.72
C LEU A 197 5.34 -18.32 -27.84
N PRO A 198 6.32 -17.46 -28.15
CA PRO A 198 6.31 -16.74 -29.40
C PRO A 198 6.37 -17.76 -30.54
N THR A 199 5.46 -17.67 -31.51
CA THR A 199 5.65 -18.31 -32.82
C THR A 199 6.90 -17.71 -33.45
N THR A 200 8.06 -18.30 -33.17
CA THR A 200 9.25 -18.06 -33.97
C THR A 200 9.02 -18.75 -35.32
N THR A 201 9.28 -17.99 -36.37
CA THR A 201 9.26 -18.41 -37.77
C THR A 201 9.92 -19.77 -37.94
N ASP A 202 9.13 -20.80 -38.30
CA ASP A 202 9.68 -22.04 -38.84
C ASP A 202 9.28 -22.11 -40.32
N GLU A 203 10.25 -21.78 -41.17
CA GLU A 203 10.19 -22.06 -42.59
C GLU A 203 10.27 -23.58 -42.79
N GLY A 204 9.27 -24.13 -43.48
CA GLY A 204 9.41 -25.35 -44.27
C GLY A 204 9.51 -26.68 -43.51
N LYS A 205 8.35 -27.27 -43.19
CA LYS A 205 8.16 -28.74 -43.28
C LYS A 205 6.82 -29.09 -43.91
N GLU A 206 6.91 -29.95 -44.92
CA GLU A 206 5.85 -30.47 -45.77
C GLU A 206 4.73 -31.22 -45.02
N PRO A 207 3.53 -31.33 -45.61
CA PRO A 207 2.37 -31.93 -44.96
C PRO A 207 2.47 -33.45 -44.93
N ILE A 208 2.34 -34.03 -43.74
CA ILE A 208 2.15 -35.47 -43.56
C ILE A 208 0.65 -35.76 -43.70
N THR A 209 0.31 -36.51 -44.76
CA THR A 209 -0.99 -37.16 -44.95
C THR A 209 -1.27 -38.16 -43.82
N ILE A 210 -2.44 -38.09 -43.21
CA ILE A 210 -2.94 -39.14 -42.31
C ILE A 210 -4.24 -39.67 -42.92
N ASP A 211 -4.22 -40.97 -43.17
CA ASP A 211 -5.28 -41.79 -43.75
C ASP A 211 -6.57 -41.78 -42.93
N ASP A 212 -7.69 -41.77 -43.66
CA ASP A 212 -9.02 -42.18 -43.21
C ASP A 212 -9.01 -43.69 -42.89
N ASP A 213 -9.33 -44.10 -41.65
CA ASP A 213 -10.34 -45.17 -41.42
C ASP A 213 -10.78 -45.34 -39.93
N VAL A 214 -12.08 -45.67 -39.79
CA VAL A 214 -12.86 -46.28 -38.69
C VAL A 214 -13.02 -45.60 -37.30
N SER A 215 -14.22 -45.05 -37.03
CA SER A 215 -15.30 -45.75 -36.28
C SER A 215 -16.34 -44.77 -35.70
N LEU A 216 -17.56 -44.87 -36.23
CA LEU A 216 -18.77 -44.24 -35.71
C LEU A 216 -19.26 -45.01 -34.47
N GLY A 217 -19.15 -44.41 -33.29
CA GLY A 217 -19.75 -44.95 -32.08
C GLY A 217 -19.67 -43.99 -30.90
N ASP A 218 -20.84 -43.57 -30.43
CA ASP A 218 -21.09 -42.95 -29.12
C ASP A 218 -20.94 -41.42 -28.98
N ARG A 219 -21.73 -40.69 -29.79
CA ARG A 219 -22.27 -39.38 -29.40
C ARG A 219 -23.50 -39.58 -28.50
N ASN A 220 -23.33 -39.65 -27.18
CA ASN A 220 -24.24 -39.04 -26.20
C ASN A 220 -23.85 -39.37 -24.75
N ARG A 221 -23.01 -38.52 -24.14
CA ARG A 221 -23.08 -38.16 -22.70
C ARG A 221 -22.06 -37.05 -22.40
N ARG A 222 -22.37 -35.83 -22.83
CA ARG A 222 -21.88 -34.61 -22.16
C ARG A 222 -23.09 -33.94 -21.52
N THR A 223 -23.49 -34.46 -20.36
CA THR A 223 -24.32 -33.72 -19.42
C THR A 223 -23.50 -32.55 -18.89
N GLY A 224 -24.03 -31.34 -19.06
CA GLY A 224 -23.35 -30.10 -18.74
C GLY A 224 -22.95 -29.98 -17.27
N ALA A 225 -21.78 -29.37 -17.04
CA ALA A 225 -21.36 -28.88 -15.75
C ALA A 225 -20.73 -27.48 -15.93
N GLY A 226 -21.47 -26.46 -15.50
CA GLY A 226 -20.92 -25.23 -14.90
C GLY A 226 -20.16 -24.23 -15.78
N ARG A 227 -20.80 -23.67 -16.81
CA ARG A 227 -20.45 -22.33 -17.33
C ARG A 227 -21.11 -21.28 -16.42
N GLY A 228 -20.32 -20.43 -15.74
CA GLY A 228 -20.84 -19.19 -15.13
C GLY A 228 -20.61 -18.95 -13.62
N LYS A 229 -19.45 -19.31 -13.05
CA LYS A 229 -18.99 -18.68 -11.80
C LYS A 229 -17.76 -17.81 -12.14
N GLY A 230 -17.83 -16.52 -11.84
CA GLY A 230 -16.66 -15.62 -11.87
C GLY A 230 -15.62 -16.04 -10.83
N ILE A 231 -14.40 -15.50 -10.95
CA ILE A 231 -13.31 -15.79 -10.01
C ILE A 231 -13.67 -15.19 -8.64
N GLY A 232 -13.62 -16.01 -7.61
CA GLY A 232 -13.80 -15.62 -6.22
C GLY A 232 -12.68 -14.66 -5.80
N PHE A 233 -13.02 -13.38 -5.73
CA PHE A 233 -12.16 -12.32 -5.22
C PHE A 233 -12.69 -11.84 -3.88
N THR A 234 -11.81 -11.70 -2.90
CA THR A 234 -12.15 -11.06 -1.63
C THR A 234 -10.98 -10.22 -1.16
N ILE A 235 -11.26 -8.98 -0.80
CA ILE A 235 -10.29 -8.07 -0.21
C ILE A 235 -10.89 -7.55 1.09
N LYS A 236 -10.05 -7.36 2.09
CA LYS A 236 -10.45 -6.69 3.34
C LYS A 236 -10.50 -5.16 3.16
N SER A 237 -11.05 -4.68 2.03
CA SER A 237 -11.04 -3.25 1.64
C SER A 237 -12.05 -2.38 2.38
N ALA A 238 -12.80 -2.90 3.35
CA ALA A 238 -13.85 -2.15 4.05
C ALA A 238 -13.32 -0.97 4.91
N GLN A 239 -12.09 -0.50 4.65
CA GLN A 239 -11.27 0.27 5.56
C GLN A 239 -10.83 1.63 4.98
N PHE A 240 -10.69 1.78 3.65
CA PHE A 240 -10.50 3.10 3.01
C PHE A 240 -11.83 3.86 2.80
N ALA A 241 -12.93 3.37 3.38
CA ALA A 241 -14.31 3.77 3.04
C ALA A 241 -14.80 5.08 3.69
N ASN A 242 -13.96 5.78 4.45
CA ASN A 242 -14.29 7.13 4.92
C ASN A 242 -13.77 8.14 3.90
N ASP A 243 -14.71 8.75 3.15
CA ASP A 243 -14.46 9.73 2.10
C ASP A 243 -13.76 11.03 2.57
N GLY A 244 -13.53 11.20 3.88
CA GLY A 244 -12.65 12.22 4.41
C GLY A 244 -11.24 11.65 4.60
N CYS A 245 -10.29 12.09 3.79
CA CYS A 245 -8.89 12.09 4.24
C CYS A 245 -8.84 12.97 5.48
N LYS A 246 -8.97 12.38 6.67
CA LYS A 246 -8.90 13.09 7.94
C LYS A 246 -7.50 13.72 8.17
N TYR A 247 -6.50 13.39 7.34
CA TYR A 247 -5.09 13.63 7.63
C TYR A 247 -4.27 14.09 6.41
N MET A 248 -4.50 15.31 5.90
CA MET A 248 -3.41 16.05 5.20
C MET A 248 -2.45 16.72 6.20
N TYR A 249 -2.61 16.42 7.50
CA TYR A 249 -1.84 16.95 8.60
C TYR A 249 -1.41 15.78 9.47
N ASP A 250 -0.11 15.70 9.77
CA ASP A 250 0.47 14.75 10.71
C ASP A 250 0.65 15.45 12.06
N SER A 251 0.26 14.76 13.13
CA SER A 251 0.42 15.21 14.52
C SER A 251 1.67 14.55 15.08
N SER A 252 2.66 15.34 15.47
CA SER A 252 3.88 14.81 16.08
C SER A 252 3.59 13.99 17.34
N TYR A 253 2.50 14.31 18.05
CA TYR A 253 2.05 13.55 19.20
C TYR A 253 1.53 12.17 18.79
N ASP A 254 0.58 12.11 17.85
CA ASP A 254 -0.01 10.84 17.39
C ASP A 254 1.04 9.94 16.75
N ARG A 255 1.96 10.52 15.98
CA ARG A 255 3.12 9.81 15.43
C ARG A 255 3.98 9.18 16.51
N VAL A 256 4.23 9.87 17.63
CA VAL A 256 5.00 9.32 18.76
C VAL A 256 4.24 8.17 19.42
N MET A 257 2.93 8.34 19.68
CA MET A 257 2.07 7.28 20.24
C MET A 257 2.10 6.03 19.37
N ILE A 258 1.86 6.19 18.07
CA ILE A 258 1.82 5.07 17.14
C ILE A 258 3.17 4.35 17.07
N LEU A 259 4.28 5.09 17.02
CA LEU A 259 5.59 4.47 17.02
C LEU A 259 5.90 3.75 18.35
N GLY A 260 5.44 4.28 19.48
CA GLY A 260 5.50 3.64 20.80
C GLY A 260 4.72 2.32 20.83
N ASP A 261 3.45 2.36 20.41
CA ASP A 261 2.59 1.18 20.24
C ASP A 261 3.23 0.12 19.34
N ARG A 262 3.90 0.51 18.25
CA ARG A 262 4.61 -0.41 17.36
C ARG A 262 5.81 -1.06 18.04
N ILE A 263 6.54 -0.34 18.90
CA ILE A 263 7.61 -0.93 19.71
C ILE A 263 7.01 -1.95 20.68
N TYR A 264 5.90 -1.61 21.34
CA TYR A 264 5.23 -2.49 22.29
C TYR A 264 4.70 -3.78 21.65
N GLU A 265 3.97 -3.67 20.53
CA GLU A 265 3.37 -4.81 19.81
C GLU A 265 4.45 -5.75 19.25
N CYS A 266 5.42 -5.19 18.52
CA CYS A 266 6.48 -5.99 17.91
C CYS A 266 7.44 -6.54 18.98
N GLY A 267 7.77 -5.74 19.99
CA GLY A 267 8.60 -6.14 21.12
C GLY A 267 8.01 -7.28 21.93
N ASN A 268 6.72 -7.25 22.23
CA ASN A 268 6.03 -8.39 22.86
C ASN A 268 6.16 -9.66 22.03
N ALA A 269 5.98 -9.57 20.71
CA ALA A 269 6.11 -10.74 19.85
C ALA A 269 7.55 -11.29 19.80
N ILE A 270 8.56 -10.41 19.83
CA ILE A 270 9.98 -10.79 19.93
C ILE A 270 10.24 -11.46 21.28
N CYS A 271 9.84 -10.83 22.38
CA CYS A 271 10.05 -11.34 23.74
C CYS A 271 9.38 -12.69 23.94
N LYS A 272 8.14 -12.86 23.46
CA LYS A 272 7.43 -14.14 23.49
C LYS A 272 8.20 -15.26 22.79
N ARG A 273 8.75 -15.00 21.60
CA ARG A 273 9.58 -15.98 20.88
C ARG A 273 10.84 -16.31 21.68
N VAL A 274 11.55 -15.30 22.17
CA VAL A 274 12.78 -15.48 22.98
C VAL A 274 12.51 -16.30 24.24
N ALA A 275 11.39 -16.03 24.93
CA ALA A 275 10.97 -16.79 26.11
C ALA A 275 10.68 -18.26 25.77
N LEU A 276 10.00 -18.54 24.65
CA LEU A 276 9.74 -19.92 24.19
C LEU A 276 11.02 -20.66 23.80
N GLU A 277 12.00 -19.97 23.22
CA GLU A 277 13.31 -20.55 22.88
C GLU A 277 14.14 -20.87 24.14
N ALA A 278 14.01 -20.07 25.20
CA ALA A 278 14.68 -20.33 26.48
C ALA A 278 14.14 -21.57 27.21
N VAL A 279 12.86 -21.92 27.02
CA VAL A 279 12.21 -23.10 27.65
C VAL A 279 12.50 -24.40 26.89
N LYS A 280 12.82 -24.35 25.58
CA LYS A 280 13.18 -25.56 24.82
C LYS A 280 14.56 -26.07 25.26
N PRO A 281 14.71 -27.32 25.73
CA PRO A 281 16.02 -27.86 26.07
C PRO A 281 16.89 -27.92 24.80
N LYS A 282 18.14 -27.43 24.89
CA LYS A 282 19.15 -27.53 23.82
C LYS A 282 19.50 -29.00 23.55
N SER A 283 18.68 -29.71 22.77
CA SER A 283 18.97 -31.08 22.33
C SER A 283 19.64 -31.07 20.96
N HIS A 284 20.98 -30.96 20.96
CA HIS A 284 21.95 -31.57 20.04
C HIS A 284 23.23 -30.74 19.93
N GLU A 285 24.12 -30.87 20.91
CA GLU A 285 25.56 -30.99 20.66
C GLU A 285 26.01 -32.22 21.43
N GLN A 286 26.36 -33.30 20.72
CA GLN A 286 26.96 -34.49 21.31
C GLN A 286 28.47 -34.23 21.47
N PRO A 287 29.05 -34.30 22.68
CA PRO A 287 30.44 -34.67 22.84
C PRO A 287 30.56 -36.20 22.89
N ALA A 288 31.65 -36.70 22.31
CA ALA A 288 31.97 -38.11 22.17
C ALA A 288 31.93 -38.88 23.50
N LYS A 289 31.34 -40.09 23.43
CA LYS A 289 31.29 -41.09 24.49
C LYS A 289 32.70 -41.48 24.96
N ASN A 290 32.90 -41.57 26.27
CA ASN A 290 33.70 -42.62 26.86
C ASN A 290 32.90 -43.24 28.02
N ASN A 291 32.79 -44.56 27.97
CA ASN A 291 32.13 -45.41 28.94
C ASN A 291 32.89 -45.39 30.27
N ASP A 292 32.17 -45.42 31.39
CA ASP A 292 32.37 -46.43 32.44
C ASP A 292 31.27 -46.25 33.53
N GLU A 293 30.42 -47.26 33.64
CA GLU A 293 29.56 -47.57 34.80
C GLU A 293 30.40 -48.45 35.78
N PRO A 294 30.03 -48.66 37.08
CA PRO A 294 28.67 -49.03 37.48
C PRO A 294 28.14 -48.61 38.88
N ASP A 295 26.81 -48.76 39.01
CA ASP A 295 25.98 -49.19 40.15
C ASP A 295 25.96 -48.44 41.50
N VAL A 296 24.75 -48.04 41.95
CA VAL A 296 23.98 -48.74 43.02
C VAL A 296 22.57 -48.10 43.24
N LYS A 297 21.65 -49.01 43.56
CA LYS A 297 20.18 -49.00 43.70
C LYS A 297 19.49 -48.02 44.71
N SER A 298 18.25 -47.66 44.32
CA SER A 298 16.96 -47.67 45.05
C SER A 298 16.76 -46.87 46.36
N ASN A 299 15.77 -45.97 46.41
CA ASN A 299 14.40 -46.24 46.86
C ASN A 299 13.53 -44.98 46.98
N SER A 300 12.22 -45.24 46.90
CA SER A 300 11.03 -44.38 47.01
C SER A 300 10.86 -43.56 48.29
N ALA A 301 10.16 -42.41 48.21
CA ALA A 301 8.91 -42.14 48.94
C ALA A 301 8.30 -40.75 48.60
N LEU A 302 6.97 -40.74 48.50
CA LEU A 302 6.04 -39.59 48.55
C LEU A 302 6.21 -38.79 49.86
N ASP A 303 6.08 -37.46 49.81
CA ASP A 303 5.11 -36.73 50.65
C ASP A 303 4.93 -35.25 50.22
N THR A 304 3.70 -34.76 50.35
CA THR A 304 3.24 -33.37 50.11
C THR A 304 2.20 -33.05 51.22
N PRO A 305 1.84 -31.79 51.52
CA PRO A 305 2.59 -30.63 52.05
C PRO A 305 1.95 -30.07 53.37
N LEU A 306 2.43 -28.88 53.82
CA LEU A 306 1.78 -27.80 54.64
C LEU A 306 2.53 -27.46 55.96
N PRO A 307 2.36 -26.25 56.56
CA PRO A 307 2.15 -24.92 55.99
C PRO A 307 3.09 -23.83 56.57
N VAL A 308 2.97 -22.65 55.96
CA VAL A 308 3.54 -21.32 56.22
C VAL A 308 3.55 -20.90 57.71
N LYS A 309 4.62 -20.23 58.13
CA LYS A 309 4.66 -19.40 59.34
C LYS A 309 5.39 -18.08 59.09
N GLU A 310 4.70 -16.98 59.35
CA GLU A 310 5.12 -15.59 59.20
C GLU A 310 6.08 -15.11 60.31
N GLU A 311 7.04 -14.27 59.89
CA GLU A 311 7.64 -13.07 60.55
C GLU A 311 8.52 -13.20 61.83
N PRO A 312 9.47 -12.25 62.10
CA PRO A 312 9.43 -10.82 61.75
C PRO A 312 10.73 -10.14 61.24
N ALA A 313 10.52 -8.88 60.84
CA ALA A 313 11.46 -7.90 60.31
C ALA A 313 12.67 -7.55 61.19
N SER A 314 13.78 -7.24 60.52
CA SER A 314 14.84 -6.36 61.01
C SER A 314 15.31 -5.43 59.88
N GLU A 315 15.44 -4.16 60.24
CA GLU A 315 15.53 -2.95 59.43
C GLU A 315 16.82 -2.74 58.62
N GLU A 316 16.64 -2.06 57.47
CA GLU A 316 17.49 -1.00 56.87
C GLU A 316 18.84 -1.35 56.21
N THR A 317 18.83 -1.54 54.88
CA THR A 317 19.49 -0.64 53.88
C THR A 317 19.18 -0.93 52.39
N ASP A 318 18.31 -1.88 52.02
CA ASP A 318 18.10 -2.27 50.60
C ASP A 318 16.80 -1.74 49.92
N VAL A 319 15.97 -0.94 50.60
CA VAL A 319 14.60 -0.66 50.12
C VAL A 319 14.50 0.47 49.07
N ASP A 320 15.55 1.27 48.86
CA ASP A 320 15.53 2.35 47.87
C ASP A 320 16.00 1.93 46.46
N ILE A 321 16.83 0.89 46.34
CA ILE A 321 17.33 0.43 45.03
C ILE A 321 16.26 -0.38 44.30
N GLU A 322 15.54 -1.26 44.99
CA GLU A 322 14.47 -2.06 44.38
C GLU A 322 13.31 -1.18 43.86
N ARG A 323 12.99 -0.08 44.56
CA ARG A 323 11.96 0.88 44.11
C ARG A 323 12.36 1.70 42.88
N GLU A 324 13.65 2.00 42.69
CA GLU A 324 14.14 2.68 41.48
C GLU A 324 14.28 1.70 40.31
N GLU A 325 14.70 0.46 40.55
CA GLU A 325 14.83 -0.57 39.52
C GLU A 325 13.47 -0.96 38.90
N ASP A 326 12.41 -1.02 39.72
CA ASP A 326 11.04 -1.26 39.25
C ASP A 326 10.47 -0.10 38.44
N ARG A 327 10.91 1.14 38.68
CA ARG A 327 10.51 2.32 37.88
C ARG A 327 11.25 2.41 36.55
N LEU A 328 12.39 1.75 36.44
CA LEU A 328 13.27 1.84 35.27
C LEU A 328 13.27 0.57 34.41
N SER A 329 12.36 -0.36 34.71
CA SER A 329 12.20 -1.60 33.98
C SER A 329 10.72 -1.92 33.75
N SER A 330 10.46 -2.76 32.75
CA SER A 330 9.13 -3.21 32.35
C SER A 330 9.19 -4.68 31.94
N TRP A 331 8.07 -5.38 32.04
CA TRP A 331 7.99 -6.80 31.73
C TRP A 331 7.26 -7.03 30.41
N PHE A 332 7.92 -7.74 29.50
CA PHE A 332 7.39 -8.11 28.19
C PHE A 332 7.38 -9.62 28.07
N GLU A 333 6.20 -10.24 28.13
CA GLU A 333 6.02 -11.70 27.99
C GLU A 333 7.00 -12.51 28.87
N GLY A 334 7.17 -12.09 30.13
CA GLY A 334 8.05 -12.74 31.11
C GLY A 334 9.54 -12.35 31.02
N ILE A 335 9.90 -11.40 30.16
CA ILE A 335 11.26 -10.87 30.05
C ILE A 335 11.33 -9.48 30.69
N LYS A 336 12.24 -9.31 31.66
CA LYS A 336 12.59 -8.01 32.24
C LYS A 336 13.39 -7.17 31.24
N VAL A 337 12.89 -5.98 30.93
CA VAL A 337 13.46 -5.01 29.99
C VAL A 337 13.72 -3.70 30.73
N HIS A 338 14.90 -3.12 30.61
CA HIS A 338 15.25 -1.84 31.20
C HIS A 338 15.10 -0.71 30.17
N HIS A 339 14.98 0.53 30.63
CA HIS A 339 15.14 1.67 29.73
C HIS A 339 16.52 1.67 29.07
N VAL A 340 16.58 2.22 27.87
CA VAL A 340 17.77 2.16 27.02
C VAL A 340 19.00 2.83 27.62
N ASP A 341 18.80 3.84 28.47
CA ASP A 341 19.82 4.61 29.17
C ASP A 341 20.13 4.09 30.58
N TYR A 342 19.53 2.96 30.99
CA TYR A 342 19.73 2.39 32.32
C TYR A 342 21.22 2.05 32.56
N PRO A 343 21.89 2.68 33.54
CA PRO A 343 23.29 2.41 33.82
C PRO A 343 23.48 1.02 34.44
N SER A 344 24.17 0.12 33.75
CA SER A 344 24.53 -1.19 34.30
C SER A 344 25.84 -1.73 33.76
N SER A 345 26.65 -2.29 34.65
CA SER A 345 27.84 -3.07 34.29
C SER A 345 27.52 -4.55 34.07
N GLU A 346 26.32 -4.98 34.46
CA GLU A 346 25.82 -6.34 34.23
C GLU A 346 25.05 -6.43 32.90
N LEU A 347 24.79 -7.66 32.46
CA LEU A 347 24.02 -7.90 31.25
C LEU A 347 22.55 -7.56 31.47
N ILE A 348 22.08 -6.55 30.75
CA ILE A 348 20.68 -6.12 30.76
C ILE A 348 20.08 -6.26 29.36
N ARG A 349 18.75 -6.30 29.32
CA ARG A 349 17.97 -6.26 28.07
C ARG A 349 17.30 -4.91 27.92
N VAL A 350 17.35 -4.36 26.71
CA VAL A 350 16.68 -3.11 26.34
C VAL A 350 15.86 -3.35 25.07
N LEU A 351 14.65 -2.80 25.02
CA LEU A 351 13.73 -2.90 23.89
C LEU A 351 13.51 -1.51 23.32
N GLY A 352 13.51 -1.39 22.00
CA GLY A 352 13.29 -0.12 21.36
C GLY A 352 13.38 -0.18 19.86
N ARG A 353 13.30 1.01 19.26
CA ARG A 353 13.40 1.21 17.81
C ARG A 353 14.77 1.77 17.45
N ILE A 354 15.38 1.21 16.41
CA ILE A 354 16.64 1.71 15.87
C ILE A 354 16.41 3.07 15.20
N VAL A 355 17.29 4.03 15.46
CA VAL A 355 17.32 5.34 14.83
C VAL A 355 18.74 5.69 14.39
N VAL A 356 18.87 6.60 13.43
CA VAL A 356 20.16 7.13 12.98
C VAL A 356 20.37 8.50 13.59
N GLU A 357 21.55 8.74 14.14
CA GLU A 357 21.95 10.05 14.63
C GLU A 357 22.11 11.02 13.46
N SER A 358 21.25 12.04 13.41
CA SER A 358 21.44 13.19 12.54
C SER A 358 22.67 13.96 13.03
N SER A 359 23.74 13.98 12.22
CA SER A 359 24.85 14.88 12.50
C SER A 359 24.35 16.31 12.34
N SER A 360 23.97 16.94 13.44
CA SER A 360 23.78 18.38 13.48
C SER A 360 25.12 19.03 13.13
N THR A 361 25.26 19.49 11.89
CA THR A 361 26.20 20.57 11.60
C THR A 361 25.72 21.76 12.41
N THR A 362 26.28 21.93 13.61
CA THR A 362 26.22 23.17 14.36
C THR A 362 26.95 24.21 13.50
N THR A 363 26.21 24.88 12.62
CA THR A 363 26.69 26.07 11.93
C THR A 363 26.75 27.18 12.96
N ASN A 364 27.86 27.25 13.67
CA ASN A 364 28.25 28.48 14.34
C ASN A 364 28.39 29.54 13.24
N SER A 365 27.38 30.41 13.16
CA SER A 365 27.35 31.60 12.33
C SER A 365 28.50 32.52 12.75
N SER A 366 29.62 32.37 12.06
CA SER A 366 30.63 33.42 11.96
C SER A 366 30.90 33.68 10.49
N SER A 367 30.69 34.94 10.14
CA SER A 367 30.85 35.58 8.84
C SER A 367 32.12 35.18 8.09
N GLY A 368 31.98 34.85 6.81
CA GLY A 368 33.11 34.71 5.89
C GLY A 368 32.68 34.33 4.48
N THR A 369 32.51 35.34 3.63
CA THR A 369 32.43 35.23 2.17
C THR A 369 33.59 34.42 1.58
N THR A 370 33.29 33.35 0.84
CA THR A 370 33.90 33.05 -0.47
C THR A 370 33.18 31.88 -1.15
N SER A 371 32.86 32.09 -2.41
CA SER A 371 32.34 31.14 -3.37
C SER A 371 33.26 29.94 -3.58
N ASP A 372 32.76 28.72 -3.38
CA ASP A 372 33.25 27.55 -4.11
C ASP A 372 32.15 26.50 -4.29
N LYS A 373 31.91 26.14 -5.55
CA LYS A 373 31.01 25.09 -5.98
C LYS A 373 31.59 23.73 -5.56
N GLN A 374 30.99 23.07 -4.56
CA GLN A 374 31.27 21.67 -4.30
C GLN A 374 30.29 20.77 -5.07
N VAL A 375 30.88 19.98 -5.95
CA VAL A 375 30.30 18.85 -6.68
C VAL A 375 29.85 17.80 -5.66
N ALA A 376 28.58 17.41 -5.73
CA ALA A 376 28.03 16.29 -4.97
C ALA A 376 28.73 14.99 -5.38
N SER A 377 29.69 14.55 -4.58
CA SER A 377 30.28 13.22 -4.72
C SER A 377 29.39 12.21 -3.99
N ASN A 378 28.74 11.34 -4.76
CA ASN A 378 28.02 10.14 -4.32
C ASN A 378 28.95 9.16 -3.58
N ARG A 379 29.27 9.44 -2.32
CA ARG A 379 29.83 8.47 -1.38
C ARG A 379 29.05 8.54 -0.08
N ASN A 380 28.23 7.52 0.16
CA ASN A 380 27.51 7.32 1.42
C ASN A 380 28.49 7.44 2.60
N PRO A 381 28.30 8.39 3.54
CA PRO A 381 29.01 8.37 4.80
C PRO A 381 28.62 7.07 5.52
N THR A 382 29.62 6.31 5.96
CA THR A 382 29.45 4.98 6.57
C THR A 382 28.41 5.03 7.70
N THR A 383 27.24 4.44 7.48
CA THR A 383 26.06 4.36 8.36
C THR A 383 26.29 3.58 9.66
N THR A 384 27.50 3.08 9.87
CA THR A 384 27.85 2.10 10.90
C THR A 384 28.13 2.69 12.27
N SER A 385 28.55 3.95 12.35
CA SER A 385 28.97 4.59 13.60
C SER A 385 27.92 5.52 14.22
N LYS A 386 26.67 5.46 13.75
CA LYS A 386 25.61 6.43 14.10
C LYS A 386 24.28 5.79 14.52
N LEU A 387 24.25 4.49 14.82
CA LEU A 387 23.00 3.86 15.28
C LEU A 387 22.77 4.11 16.77
N SER A 388 21.53 4.47 17.09
CA SER A 388 21.02 4.60 18.44
C SER A 388 19.72 3.81 18.58
N ILE A 389 19.29 3.59 19.81
CA ILE A 389 18.00 3.00 20.13
C ILE A 389 17.18 4.01 20.93
N VAL A 390 15.89 4.13 20.60
CA VAL A 390 14.89 4.89 21.35
C VAL A 390 13.93 3.90 22.00
N ASP A 391 13.62 4.08 23.27
CA ASP A 391 12.73 3.18 24.01
C ASP A 391 11.24 3.39 23.66
N PHE A 392 10.38 2.67 24.37
CA PHE A 392 8.92 2.70 24.21
C PHE A 392 8.23 3.74 25.10
N ASP A 393 8.97 4.47 25.94
CA ASP A 393 8.37 5.46 26.83
C ASP A 393 8.13 6.76 26.05
N GLU A 394 6.87 6.98 25.72
CA GLU A 394 6.43 8.08 24.88
C GLU A 394 6.60 9.47 25.51
N HIS A 395 6.70 9.53 26.84
CA HIS A 395 6.87 10.79 27.56
C HIS A 395 8.33 11.22 27.63
N THR A 396 9.23 10.26 27.83
CA THR A 396 10.65 10.55 28.04
C THR A 396 11.49 10.39 26.77
N LEU A 397 11.04 9.57 25.82
CA LEU A 397 11.70 9.27 24.55
C LEU A 397 13.20 9.03 24.75
N ARG A 398 13.53 8.22 25.76
CA ARG A 398 14.92 7.99 26.14
C ARG A 398 15.63 7.36 24.96
N TYR A 399 16.87 7.78 24.78
CA TYR A 399 17.70 7.34 23.67
C TYR A 399 19.10 6.97 24.17
N THR A 400 19.74 6.02 23.50
CA THR A 400 21.12 5.63 23.80
C THR A 400 21.85 5.19 22.54
N ARG A 401 23.12 5.59 22.41
CA ARG A 401 23.98 5.18 21.29
C ARG A 401 24.34 3.70 21.40
N LEU A 402 24.51 3.04 20.25
CA LEU A 402 24.86 1.62 20.20
C LEU A 402 26.32 1.42 19.81
N ASP A 403 27.04 0.60 20.58
CA ASP A 403 28.31 0.00 20.17
C ASP A 403 28.05 -1.44 19.69
N LEU A 404 28.15 -1.63 18.37
CA LEU A 404 27.91 -2.92 17.69
C LEU A 404 29.19 -3.72 17.45
N SER A 405 30.35 -3.24 17.92
CA SER A 405 31.65 -3.89 17.66
C SER A 405 31.81 -5.26 18.33
N LYS A 406 30.98 -5.56 19.33
CA LYS A 406 31.07 -6.78 20.17
C LYS A 406 29.84 -7.70 20.05
N VAL A 407 29.01 -7.52 19.03
CA VAL A 407 27.86 -8.40 18.79
C VAL A 407 28.36 -9.80 18.45
N GLN A 408 27.90 -10.78 19.22
CA GLN A 408 28.29 -12.19 19.07
C GLN A 408 27.17 -13.03 18.47
N VAL A 409 25.91 -12.69 18.80
CA VAL A 409 24.74 -13.49 18.41
C VAL A 409 23.63 -12.60 17.86
N PRO A 410 23.12 -12.86 16.65
CA PRO A 410 23.73 -13.73 15.64
C PRO A 410 25.05 -13.15 15.11
N SER A 411 25.93 -14.01 14.59
CA SER A 411 27.17 -13.57 13.93
C SER A 411 26.91 -12.78 12.63
N TRP A 412 25.77 -13.04 12.01
CA TRP A 412 25.23 -12.31 10.86
C TRP A 412 24.06 -11.45 11.33
N TRP A 413 24.31 -10.20 11.67
CA TRP A 413 23.24 -9.26 12.02
C TRP A 413 23.08 -8.20 10.93
N SER A 414 21.84 -7.71 10.80
CA SER A 414 21.46 -6.58 9.95
C SER A 414 20.42 -5.75 10.70
N LEU A 415 20.69 -4.46 10.82
CA LEU A 415 19.83 -3.47 11.45
C LEU A 415 19.47 -2.36 10.47
N PHE A 416 18.28 -1.77 10.57
CA PHE A 416 17.91 -0.60 9.77
C PHE A 416 17.09 0.40 10.59
N PRO A 417 17.01 1.68 10.16
CA PRO A 417 16.26 2.71 10.87
C PRO A 417 14.75 2.39 10.93
N GLY A 418 14.13 2.46 12.10
CA GLY A 418 12.74 2.09 12.29
C GLY A 418 12.53 0.65 12.77
N GLN A 419 13.56 -0.19 12.76
CA GLN A 419 13.44 -1.58 13.21
C GLN A 419 13.26 -1.68 14.73
N THR A 420 12.22 -2.38 15.17
CA THR A 420 12.04 -2.77 16.57
C THR A 420 12.92 -3.96 16.91
N VAL A 421 13.71 -3.83 17.97
CA VAL A 421 14.68 -4.84 18.40
C VAL A 421 14.74 -4.95 19.93
N LEU A 422 15.02 -6.17 20.40
CA LEU A 422 15.43 -6.45 21.77
C LEU A 422 16.94 -6.71 21.76
N LEU A 423 17.69 -5.91 22.52
CA LEU A 423 19.15 -5.99 22.62
C LEU A 423 19.55 -6.49 24.00
N GLU A 424 20.55 -7.37 24.07
CA GLU A 424 21.20 -7.76 25.32
C GLU A 424 22.64 -7.24 25.33
N GLY A 425 23.04 -6.58 26.42
CA GLY A 425 24.33 -5.91 26.49
C GLY A 425 24.58 -5.22 27.83
N ILE A 426 25.58 -4.34 27.86
CA ILE A 426 25.96 -3.57 29.05
C ILE A 426 25.94 -2.08 28.74
N ASN A 427 25.60 -1.24 29.71
CA ASN A 427 25.62 0.22 29.57
C ASN A 427 26.21 0.88 30.82
N PRO A 428 27.53 0.79 31.07
CA PRO A 428 28.11 1.15 32.37
C PRO A 428 27.91 2.63 32.78
N ARG A 429 27.61 3.52 31.83
CA ARG A 429 27.46 4.96 32.05
C ARG A 429 26.14 5.53 31.54
N GLY A 430 25.18 4.69 31.15
CA GLY A 430 23.90 5.13 30.59
C GLY A 430 23.96 5.80 29.20
N THR A 431 25.14 5.95 28.59
CA THR A 431 25.34 6.80 27.38
C THR A 431 25.73 6.03 26.13
N LEU A 432 26.22 4.80 26.26
CA LEU A 432 26.66 3.95 25.16
C LEU A 432 26.40 2.49 25.53
N PHE A 433 25.42 1.90 24.86
CA PHE A 433 25.03 0.52 25.07
C PHE A 433 25.90 -0.40 24.21
N SER A 434 26.77 -1.19 24.85
CA SER A 434 27.61 -2.17 24.15
C SER A 434 26.83 -3.47 23.96
N VAL A 435 26.39 -3.70 22.71
CA VAL A 435 25.50 -4.80 22.35
C VAL A 435 26.29 -6.11 22.26
N LYS A 436 25.80 -7.15 22.94
CA LYS A 436 26.33 -8.52 22.83
C LYS A 436 25.42 -9.41 22.00
N GLN A 437 24.10 -9.27 22.13
CA GLN A 437 23.12 -10.06 21.38
C GLN A 437 22.00 -9.19 20.81
N ILE A 438 21.49 -9.59 19.65
CA ILE A 438 20.39 -8.91 18.92
C ILE A 438 19.26 -9.91 18.67
N HIS A 439 18.05 -9.52 19.05
CA HIS A 439 16.81 -10.22 18.70
C HIS A 439 15.88 -9.26 17.96
N CYS A 440 15.62 -9.54 16.68
CA CYS A 440 14.77 -8.71 15.83
C CYS A 440 13.64 -9.50 15.13
N GLU A 441 13.62 -10.81 15.29
CA GLU A 441 12.71 -11.70 14.57
C GLU A 441 11.37 -11.82 15.31
N ARG A 442 10.28 -11.43 14.64
CA ARG A 442 8.90 -11.80 14.98
C ARG A 442 8.46 -12.87 13.99
N THR A 443 7.95 -13.99 14.48
CA THR A 443 7.44 -15.05 13.61
C THR A 443 6.00 -14.76 13.22
N LEU A 444 5.77 -14.38 11.96
CA LEU A 444 4.43 -14.36 11.39
C LEU A 444 3.99 -15.79 11.03
N ALA A 445 2.68 -16.01 11.01
CA ALA A 445 2.14 -17.27 10.51
C ALA A 445 2.49 -17.44 9.02
N LEU A 446 2.87 -18.66 8.64
CA LEU A 446 3.18 -19.01 7.25
C LEU A 446 1.95 -18.89 6.34
N PRO A 447 2.13 -18.84 5.01
CA PRO A 447 1.01 -18.77 4.07
C PRO A 447 0.01 -19.91 4.25
N ARG A 448 -1.25 -19.67 3.92
CA ARG A 448 -2.25 -20.74 3.88
C ARG A 448 -2.12 -21.51 2.58
N VAL A 449 -2.32 -22.82 2.63
CA VAL A 449 -2.40 -23.64 1.42
C VAL A 449 -3.66 -23.23 0.65
N PRO A 450 -3.58 -22.91 -0.66
CA PRO A 450 -4.75 -22.53 -1.47
C PRO A 450 -5.72 -23.70 -1.75
N SER A 451 -6.38 -24.22 -0.73
CA SER A 451 -7.23 -25.43 -0.84
C SER A 451 -8.54 -25.22 -1.60
N SER A 452 -8.98 -23.97 -1.78
CA SER A 452 -10.20 -23.62 -2.52
C SER A 452 -9.97 -23.44 -4.03
N LEU A 453 -8.73 -23.55 -4.49
CA LEU A 453 -8.39 -23.33 -5.89
C LEU A 453 -8.77 -24.56 -6.72
N ASP A 454 -9.94 -24.54 -7.36
CA ASP A 454 -10.44 -25.69 -8.14
C ASP A 454 -9.84 -25.79 -9.56
N LYS A 455 -9.33 -24.67 -10.08
CA LYS A 455 -8.84 -24.56 -11.46
C LYS A 455 -7.47 -23.91 -11.51
N THR A 456 -6.75 -24.18 -12.60
CA THR A 456 -5.52 -23.44 -12.88
C THR A 456 -5.85 -21.98 -13.12
N LEU A 457 -5.15 -21.09 -12.41
CA LEU A 457 -5.25 -19.65 -12.53
C LEU A 457 -4.03 -19.12 -13.27
N THR A 458 -4.25 -18.32 -14.31
CA THR A 458 -3.20 -17.63 -15.06
C THR A 458 -3.21 -16.14 -14.75
N CYS A 459 -2.05 -15.57 -14.47
CA CYS A 459 -1.94 -14.16 -14.09
C CYS A 459 -0.83 -13.46 -14.87
N VAL A 460 -1.07 -12.23 -15.30
CA VAL A 460 -0.04 -11.31 -15.81
C VAL A 460 0.09 -10.16 -14.83
N ILE A 461 1.32 -9.80 -14.47
CA ILE A 461 1.65 -8.69 -13.58
C ILE A 461 2.55 -7.74 -14.34
N ALA A 462 2.17 -6.49 -14.42
CA ALA A 462 2.97 -5.44 -15.02
C ALA A 462 2.98 -4.19 -14.16
N SER A 463 4.12 -3.52 -14.14
CA SER A 463 4.36 -2.35 -13.31
C SER A 463 4.87 -1.21 -14.15
N ALA A 464 4.31 -0.02 -13.91
CA ALA A 464 4.68 1.18 -14.61
C ALA A 464 6.16 1.57 -14.35
N PRO A 465 6.76 2.46 -15.15
CA PRO A 465 6.12 3.31 -16.15
C PRO A 465 5.60 2.56 -17.37
N PHE A 466 4.49 3.07 -17.92
CA PHE A 466 3.78 2.49 -19.07
C PHE A 466 4.00 3.27 -20.38
N THR A 467 4.67 4.41 -20.30
CA THR A 467 5.02 5.31 -21.40
C THR A 467 6.46 5.76 -21.23
N ASP A 468 7.11 6.14 -22.33
CA ASP A 468 8.47 6.67 -22.29
C ASP A 468 8.49 8.11 -21.73
N ARG A 469 9.63 8.58 -21.21
CA ARG A 469 9.70 9.88 -20.50
C ARG A 469 9.52 11.11 -21.40
N ASP A 470 9.68 10.93 -22.70
CA ASP A 470 9.63 11.99 -23.72
C ASP A 470 8.36 11.93 -24.58
N ASP A 471 7.40 11.04 -24.28
CA ASP A 471 6.08 11.04 -24.90
C ASP A 471 4.96 10.56 -23.97
N LEU A 472 3.71 10.77 -24.40
CA LEU A 472 2.49 10.28 -23.74
C LEU A 472 1.72 9.31 -24.65
N LEU A 473 2.44 8.47 -25.40
CA LEU A 473 1.86 7.55 -26.39
C LEU A 473 1.54 6.17 -25.80
N TYR A 474 2.11 5.79 -24.66
CA TYR A 474 1.82 4.51 -23.99
C TYR A 474 2.02 3.28 -24.89
N GLU A 475 3.01 3.31 -25.78
CA GLU A 475 3.26 2.21 -26.72
C GLU A 475 3.60 0.89 -26.00
N LYS A 476 4.29 0.98 -24.84
CA LYS A 476 4.64 -0.19 -24.03
C LYS A 476 3.40 -0.85 -23.42
N LEU A 477 2.48 -0.03 -22.87
CA LEU A 477 1.19 -0.54 -22.40
C LEU A 477 0.37 -1.11 -23.55
N SER A 478 0.31 -0.44 -24.70
CA SER A 478 -0.40 -0.95 -25.88
C SER A 478 0.13 -2.33 -26.29
N SER A 479 1.45 -2.50 -26.32
CA SER A 479 2.10 -3.77 -26.66
C SER A 479 1.77 -4.88 -25.64
N LEU A 480 1.78 -4.56 -24.36
CA LEU A 480 1.36 -5.48 -23.29
C LEU A 480 -0.12 -5.88 -23.43
N LEU A 481 -1.01 -4.93 -23.73
CA LEU A 481 -2.43 -5.21 -23.91
C LEU A 481 -2.68 -6.08 -25.15
N VAL A 482 -1.96 -5.87 -26.25
CA VAL A 482 -1.99 -6.76 -27.42
C VAL A 482 -1.54 -8.17 -27.05
N TYR A 483 -0.48 -8.29 -26.25
CA TYR A 483 -0.03 -9.59 -25.74
C TYR A 483 -1.12 -10.30 -24.92
N CYS A 484 -1.74 -9.60 -23.98
CA CYS A 484 -2.84 -10.12 -23.16
C CYS A 484 -4.09 -10.41 -23.99
N SER A 485 -4.38 -9.66 -25.04
CA SER A 485 -5.51 -9.94 -25.94
C SER A 485 -5.30 -11.24 -26.72
N ASN A 486 -4.07 -11.48 -27.19
CA ASN A 486 -3.69 -12.70 -27.89
C ASN A 486 -3.53 -13.91 -26.96
N ASN A 487 -3.19 -13.67 -25.69
CA ASN A 487 -2.99 -14.68 -24.66
C ASN A 487 -3.78 -14.29 -23.40
N PRO A 488 -5.12 -14.40 -23.41
CA PRO A 488 -5.97 -13.87 -22.35
C PRO A 488 -5.66 -14.56 -21.02
N PRO A 489 -5.10 -13.85 -20.03
CA PRO A 489 -4.96 -14.39 -18.68
C PRO A 489 -6.31 -14.38 -17.97
N ASP A 490 -6.44 -15.20 -16.92
CA ASP A 490 -7.58 -15.11 -16.02
C ASP A 490 -7.52 -13.80 -15.21
N VAL A 491 -6.32 -13.34 -14.89
CA VAL A 491 -6.07 -12.13 -14.07
C VAL A 491 -4.97 -11.25 -14.69
N LEU A 492 -5.24 -9.95 -14.80
CA LEU A 492 -4.26 -8.93 -15.15
C LEU A 492 -4.10 -7.96 -13.97
N ILE A 493 -2.89 -7.85 -13.42
CA ILE A 493 -2.55 -6.92 -12.35
C ILE A 493 -1.65 -5.82 -12.93
N LEU A 494 -2.11 -4.58 -12.84
CA LEU A 494 -1.38 -3.39 -13.25
C LEU A 494 -1.09 -2.52 -12.03
N THR A 495 0.17 -2.26 -11.75
CA THR A 495 0.57 -1.32 -10.69
C THR A 495 1.00 0.00 -11.32
N GLY A 496 0.54 1.11 -10.76
CA GLY A 496 0.88 2.45 -11.22
C GLY A 496 2.37 2.83 -11.04
N PRO A 497 2.73 4.09 -11.35
CA PRO A 497 1.84 5.17 -11.79
C PRO A 497 1.44 5.05 -13.27
N PHE A 498 0.16 5.24 -13.59
CA PHE A 498 -0.31 5.35 -14.97
C PHE A 498 0.00 6.73 -15.54
N ALA A 499 -0.17 7.78 -14.75
CA ALA A 499 0.20 9.13 -15.12
C ALA A 499 1.16 9.71 -14.08
N ASP A 500 2.47 9.55 -14.32
CA ASP A 500 3.53 9.99 -13.39
C ASP A 500 3.50 11.51 -13.17
N ALA A 501 3.21 11.93 -11.93
CA ALA A 501 3.13 13.33 -11.54
C ALA A 501 4.43 14.10 -11.73
N ASN A 502 5.58 13.41 -11.80
CA ASN A 502 6.88 14.01 -12.06
C ASN A 502 7.15 14.23 -13.57
N CYS A 503 6.30 13.71 -14.46
CA CYS A 503 6.44 13.89 -15.90
C CYS A 503 5.97 15.29 -16.34
N LYS A 504 6.92 16.08 -16.87
CA LYS A 504 6.68 17.47 -17.27
C LYS A 504 5.70 17.63 -18.44
N LEU A 505 5.51 16.58 -19.25
CA LEU A 505 4.66 16.64 -20.43
C LEU A 505 3.18 16.83 -20.09
N TYR A 506 2.76 16.42 -18.88
CA TYR A 506 1.38 16.61 -18.43
C TYR A 506 0.98 18.08 -18.27
N ALA A 507 1.94 19.00 -18.16
CA ALA A 507 1.65 20.44 -18.15
C ALA A 507 1.13 20.98 -19.50
N GLU A 508 1.33 20.25 -20.60
CA GLU A 508 0.87 20.64 -21.94
C GLU A 508 -0.48 20.01 -22.33
N VAL A 509 -1.03 19.16 -21.46
CA VAL A 509 -2.33 18.49 -21.64
C VAL A 509 -3.47 19.49 -21.47
N ALA A 510 -4.44 19.44 -22.38
CA ALA A 510 -5.56 20.37 -22.48
C ALA A 510 -6.92 19.77 -22.03
N GLU A 511 -6.92 18.50 -21.60
CA GLU A 511 -8.05 17.83 -20.93
C GLU A 511 -7.77 17.69 -19.42
N THR A 512 -8.77 17.35 -18.60
CA THR A 512 -8.52 17.15 -17.16
C THR A 512 -7.75 15.84 -16.92
N PHE A 513 -7.01 15.76 -15.81
CA PHE A 513 -6.30 14.52 -15.48
C PHE A 513 -7.25 13.35 -15.23
N ASP A 514 -8.43 13.61 -14.66
CA ASP A 514 -9.49 12.61 -14.47
C ASP A 514 -10.00 12.08 -15.82
N GLU A 515 -10.33 12.96 -16.78
CA GLU A 515 -10.76 12.57 -18.12
C GLU A 515 -9.68 11.76 -18.84
N TYR A 516 -8.42 12.17 -18.69
CA TYR A 516 -7.30 11.48 -19.29
C TYR A 516 -7.10 10.08 -18.69
N PHE A 517 -7.16 9.95 -17.38
CA PHE A 517 -7.04 8.67 -16.70
C PHE A 517 -8.23 7.73 -17.04
N GLU A 518 -9.45 8.25 -17.09
CA GLU A 518 -10.62 7.51 -17.55
C GLU A 518 -10.43 6.95 -18.97
N LYS A 519 -9.81 7.74 -19.86
CA LYS A 519 -9.46 7.29 -21.21
C LYS A 519 -8.42 6.17 -21.22
N ILE A 520 -7.39 6.25 -20.37
CA ILE A 520 -6.39 5.18 -20.20
C ILE A 520 -7.10 3.89 -19.76
N ILE A 521 -7.93 3.96 -18.72
CA ILE A 521 -8.69 2.81 -18.21
C ILE A 521 -9.65 2.25 -19.25
N SER A 522 -10.38 3.11 -19.97
CA SER A 522 -11.29 2.67 -21.04
C SER A 522 -10.54 1.95 -22.16
N THR A 523 -9.34 2.41 -22.50
CA THR A 523 -8.48 1.78 -23.52
C THR A 523 -7.96 0.41 -23.06
N ILE A 524 -7.54 0.29 -21.80
CA ILE A 524 -7.16 -1.00 -21.18
C ILE A 524 -8.33 -1.97 -21.27
N MET A 525 -9.50 -1.58 -20.78
CA MET A 525 -10.68 -2.45 -20.74
C MET A 525 -11.23 -2.79 -22.12
N SER A 526 -11.06 -1.91 -23.11
CA SER A 526 -11.45 -2.19 -24.50
C SER A 526 -10.52 -3.17 -25.21
N SER A 527 -9.26 -3.26 -24.75
CA SER A 527 -8.24 -4.15 -25.35
C SER A 527 -8.28 -5.57 -24.75
N ILE A 528 -8.81 -5.70 -23.54
CA ILE A 528 -8.86 -6.94 -22.76
C ILE A 528 -10.25 -7.57 -22.82
N GLY A 529 -10.32 -8.91 -22.88
CA GLY A 529 -11.59 -9.63 -22.92
C GLY A 529 -12.35 -9.55 -21.59
N ILE A 530 -13.69 -9.67 -21.65
CA ILE A 530 -14.59 -9.63 -20.49
C ILE A 530 -14.38 -10.76 -19.46
N TYR A 531 -13.55 -11.76 -19.79
CA TYR A 531 -13.27 -12.92 -18.94
C TYR A 531 -12.00 -12.76 -18.11
N THR A 532 -11.18 -11.75 -18.40
CA THR A 532 -10.00 -11.42 -17.61
C THR A 532 -10.39 -10.45 -16.51
N GLU A 533 -10.13 -10.80 -15.25
CA GLU A 533 -10.27 -9.87 -14.13
C GLU A 533 -9.07 -8.92 -14.12
N VAL A 534 -9.33 -7.62 -14.14
CA VAL A 534 -8.30 -6.57 -14.18
C VAL A 534 -8.23 -5.90 -12.82
N PHE A 535 -7.06 -5.95 -12.19
CA PHE A 535 -6.76 -5.28 -10.93
C PHE A 535 -5.81 -4.13 -11.19
N VAL A 536 -6.20 -2.93 -10.76
CA VAL A 536 -5.41 -1.71 -10.89
C VAL A 536 -5.06 -1.23 -9.49
N VAL A 537 -3.77 -1.24 -9.16
CA VAL A 537 -3.25 -0.81 -7.86
C VAL A 537 -2.85 0.66 -7.93
N SER A 538 -3.29 1.45 -6.95
CA SER A 538 -2.93 2.87 -6.83
C SER A 538 -1.43 3.07 -6.58
N HIS A 539 -0.96 4.29 -6.84
CA HIS A 539 0.43 4.69 -6.63
C HIS A 539 0.45 6.16 -6.25
N HIS A 540 1.14 6.56 -5.19
CA HIS A 540 1.15 7.94 -4.68
C HIS A 540 1.67 8.99 -5.70
N ASP A 541 2.63 8.64 -6.56
CA ASP A 541 3.08 9.52 -7.66
C ASP A 541 2.17 9.55 -8.91
N ASP A 542 0.92 9.06 -8.83
CA ASP A 542 -0.03 9.19 -9.94
C ASP A 542 -0.85 10.49 -9.84
N LEU A 543 -0.97 11.23 -10.94
CA LEU A 543 -1.64 12.53 -11.02
C LEU A 543 -3.08 12.55 -10.49
N VAL A 544 -3.82 11.44 -10.62
CA VAL A 544 -5.22 11.35 -10.18
C VAL A 544 -5.40 10.66 -8.83
N SER A 545 -4.31 10.17 -8.23
CA SER A 545 -4.33 9.48 -6.95
C SER A 545 -4.13 10.44 -5.77
N SER A 546 -4.24 9.91 -4.56
CA SER A 546 -3.74 10.63 -3.38
C SER A 546 -2.22 10.59 -3.38
N PHE A 547 -1.58 11.74 -3.16
CA PHE A 547 -0.12 11.87 -3.12
C PHE A 547 0.51 11.29 -1.83
N VAL A 548 -0.23 10.53 -1.03
CA VAL A 548 0.21 9.99 0.27
C VAL A 548 0.25 8.47 0.20
N TYR A 549 1.24 7.86 0.87
CA TYR A 549 1.32 6.42 1.10
C TYR A 549 1.02 6.10 2.57
N PRO A 550 0.16 5.11 2.90
CA PRO A 550 -0.70 4.32 2.01
C PRO A 550 -1.67 5.12 1.14
N THR A 551 -1.83 4.68 -0.11
CA THR A 551 -2.64 5.33 -1.14
C THR A 551 -4.00 4.62 -1.29
N PRO A 552 -5.14 5.32 -1.16
CA PRO A 552 -6.47 4.74 -1.40
C PRO A 552 -6.64 4.29 -2.86
N PRO A 553 -7.67 3.47 -3.18
CA PRO A 553 -7.97 3.10 -4.55
C PRO A 553 -8.38 4.31 -5.40
N TYR A 554 -8.18 4.24 -6.71
CA TYR A 554 -8.66 5.25 -7.65
C TYR A 554 -10.18 5.41 -7.59
N LYS A 555 -10.66 6.66 -7.64
CA LYS A 555 -12.09 7.00 -7.64
C LYS A 555 -12.59 7.29 -9.06
N VAL A 556 -12.64 6.26 -9.89
CA VAL A 556 -13.17 6.36 -11.26
C VAL A 556 -14.54 5.72 -11.36
N ALA A 557 -15.47 6.39 -12.05
CA ALA A 557 -16.76 5.82 -12.38
C ALA A 557 -16.59 4.63 -13.35
N SER A 558 -16.50 3.42 -12.79
CA SER A 558 -16.36 2.20 -13.59
C SER A 558 -17.72 1.55 -13.85
N PHE A 559 -18.02 1.28 -15.12
CA PHE A 559 -19.13 0.42 -15.54
C PHE A 559 -18.70 -1.03 -15.76
N TYR A 560 -17.40 -1.32 -15.63
CA TYR A 560 -16.82 -2.62 -15.92
C TYR A 560 -16.87 -3.52 -14.68
N LYS A 561 -17.53 -4.67 -14.79
CA LYS A 561 -17.69 -5.62 -13.68
C LYS A 561 -16.42 -6.39 -13.33
N ASN A 562 -15.53 -6.55 -14.31
CA ASN A 562 -14.26 -7.25 -14.21
C ASN A 562 -13.08 -6.31 -13.97
N LEU A 563 -13.33 -5.07 -13.54
CA LEU A 563 -12.30 -4.09 -13.19
C LEU A 563 -12.39 -3.77 -11.69
N HIS A 564 -11.25 -3.89 -11.00
CA HIS A 564 -11.15 -3.68 -9.56
C HIS A 564 -10.01 -2.71 -9.26
N PHE A 565 -10.32 -1.58 -8.63
CA PHE A 565 -9.31 -0.67 -8.11
C PHE A 565 -8.91 -1.06 -6.69
N LEU A 566 -7.62 -1.19 -6.44
CA LEU A 566 -7.04 -1.61 -5.17
C LEU A 566 -6.17 -0.49 -4.56
N PRO A 567 -6.07 -0.41 -3.22
CA PRO A 567 -5.17 0.53 -2.56
C PRO A 567 -3.71 0.06 -2.63
N ASP A 568 -2.78 0.93 -2.24
CA ASP A 568 -1.37 0.63 -2.05
C ASP A 568 -0.95 0.95 -0.60
N PRO A 569 -0.45 -0.01 0.18
CA PRO A 569 -0.34 -1.43 -0.13
C PRO A 569 -1.69 -2.14 -0.01
N CYS A 570 -1.76 -3.39 -0.47
CA CYS A 570 -2.94 -4.23 -0.27
C CYS A 570 -2.60 -5.71 -0.10
N VAL A 571 -3.51 -6.44 0.57
CA VAL A 571 -3.55 -7.91 0.57
C VAL A 571 -4.95 -8.34 0.17
N PHE A 572 -5.05 -9.17 -0.86
CA PHE A 572 -6.32 -9.74 -1.31
C PHE A 572 -6.21 -11.23 -1.56
N ASN A 573 -7.37 -11.89 -1.63
CA ASN A 573 -7.50 -13.31 -1.84
C ASN A 573 -8.12 -13.58 -3.21
N LEU A 574 -7.46 -14.43 -3.99
CA LEU A 574 -7.97 -14.99 -5.24
C LEU A 574 -8.10 -16.51 -5.09
N GLU A 575 -9.33 -17.01 -4.95
CA GLU A 575 -9.61 -18.46 -4.88
C GLU A 575 -8.76 -19.21 -3.83
N GLY A 576 -8.43 -18.56 -2.72
CA GLY A 576 -7.60 -19.11 -1.64
C GLY A 576 -6.13 -18.71 -1.66
N VAL A 577 -5.67 -18.05 -2.73
CA VAL A 577 -4.30 -17.52 -2.84
C VAL A 577 -4.27 -16.10 -2.28
N GLU A 578 -3.54 -15.88 -1.17
CA GLU A 578 -3.33 -14.54 -0.61
C GLU A 578 -2.17 -13.85 -1.34
N ILE A 579 -2.45 -12.72 -2.00
CA ILE A 579 -1.48 -11.91 -2.74
C ILE A 579 -1.33 -10.56 -2.02
N GLY A 580 -0.11 -10.23 -1.61
CA GLY A 580 0.28 -8.92 -1.10
C GLY A 580 0.96 -8.08 -2.18
N ILE A 581 0.62 -6.79 -2.26
CA ILE A 581 1.21 -5.86 -3.23
C ILE A 581 1.59 -4.57 -2.51
N THR A 582 2.76 -4.04 -2.84
CA THR A 582 3.13 -2.64 -2.55
C THR A 582 3.83 -2.05 -3.75
N THR A 583 3.54 -0.80 -4.11
CA THR A 583 4.16 -0.13 -5.27
C THR A 583 5.41 0.67 -4.91
N VAL A 584 5.50 1.14 -3.67
CA VAL A 584 6.72 1.75 -3.11
C VAL A 584 7.89 0.74 -3.11
N ASP A 585 9.08 1.20 -3.52
CA ASP A 585 10.32 0.39 -3.62
C ASP A 585 10.96 0.07 -2.25
N VAL A 586 10.17 -0.45 -1.31
CA VAL A 586 10.56 -0.74 0.07
C VAL A 586 11.78 -1.68 0.16
N ILE A 587 11.88 -2.65 -0.76
CA ILE A 587 12.97 -3.62 -0.75
C ILE A 587 14.30 -2.93 -1.04
N LYS A 588 14.36 -2.04 -2.03
CA LYS A 588 15.54 -1.23 -2.30
C LYS A 588 15.85 -0.30 -1.15
N HIS A 589 14.84 0.41 -0.61
CA HIS A 589 15.04 1.35 0.51
C HIS A 589 15.63 0.67 1.74
N LEU A 590 15.17 -0.54 2.08
CA LEU A 590 15.72 -1.35 3.17
C LEU A 590 17.17 -1.78 2.90
N ILE A 591 17.47 -2.24 1.67
CA ILE A 591 18.84 -2.64 1.28
C ILE A 591 19.82 -1.46 1.31
N GLU A 592 19.37 -0.26 0.95
CA GLU A 592 20.21 0.94 0.94
C GLU A 592 20.41 1.52 2.35
N SER A 593 19.45 1.32 3.25
CA SER A 593 19.46 1.84 4.62
C SER A 593 20.03 0.88 5.66
N GLU A 594 20.25 -0.40 5.32
CA GLU A 594 20.72 -1.39 6.30
C GLU A 594 22.19 -1.18 6.73
N CYS A 595 22.45 -1.47 8.00
CA CYS A 595 23.75 -1.62 8.61
C CYS A 595 23.95 -3.09 9.00
N THR A 596 24.99 -3.74 8.49
CA THR A 596 25.24 -5.16 8.72
C THR A 596 26.57 -5.39 9.47
N ALA A 597 26.74 -6.60 10.00
CA ALA A 597 27.99 -7.03 10.63
C ALA A 597 29.23 -6.73 9.77
N ALA A 598 29.14 -6.94 8.44
CA ALA A 598 30.23 -6.69 7.51
C ALA A 598 30.58 -5.20 7.35
N ASN A 599 29.65 -4.29 7.65
CA ASN A 599 29.93 -2.86 7.62
C ASN A 599 30.71 -2.41 8.87
N VAL A 600 30.60 -3.12 10.00
CA VAL A 600 31.25 -2.77 11.28
C VAL A 600 32.62 -3.44 11.45
N THR A 601 32.82 -4.66 10.96
CA THR A 601 34.10 -5.35 11.06
C THR A 601 35.10 -4.88 9.99
N ILE A 602 35.92 -3.90 10.34
CA ILE A 602 36.98 -3.41 9.45
C ILE A 602 38.10 -4.46 9.36
N GLY A 603 38.18 -5.15 8.22
CA GLY A 603 39.30 -6.02 7.85
C GLY A 603 39.12 -7.50 8.20
N SER A 604 39.28 -8.36 7.18
CA SER A 604 39.53 -9.81 7.25
C SER A 604 38.37 -10.79 7.46
N ALA A 605 37.21 -10.56 6.85
CA ALA A 605 36.34 -11.67 6.43
C ALA A 605 35.59 -11.30 5.13
N PRO A 606 35.38 -12.25 4.19
CA PRO A 606 34.45 -11.99 3.09
C PRO A 606 33.09 -11.62 3.71
N PRO A 607 32.35 -10.65 3.14
CA PRO A 607 31.03 -10.34 3.64
C PRO A 607 30.23 -11.64 3.56
N ILE A 608 29.91 -12.25 4.71
CA ILE A 608 28.85 -13.25 4.82
C ILE A 608 27.52 -12.47 4.74
N GLY A 609 27.41 -11.59 3.75
CA GLY A 609 26.20 -10.89 3.41
C GLY A 609 25.40 -11.88 2.59
N GLY A 610 24.49 -12.59 3.25
CA GLY A 610 23.53 -13.47 2.59
C GLY A 610 22.72 -12.72 1.50
N ASP A 611 21.78 -13.41 0.87
CA ASP A 611 20.91 -12.80 -0.13
C ASP A 611 20.23 -11.53 0.45
N LYS A 612 20.59 -10.35 -0.09
CA LYS A 612 20.11 -9.05 0.41
C LYS A 612 18.60 -8.91 0.23
N ILE A 613 18.07 -9.45 -0.86
CA ILE A 613 16.63 -9.46 -1.15
C ILE A 613 15.94 -10.34 -0.12
N LYS A 614 16.49 -11.53 0.16
CA LYS A 614 15.96 -12.42 1.20
C LYS A 614 15.92 -11.75 2.57
N ARG A 615 16.99 -11.04 2.95
CA ARG A 615 17.03 -10.27 4.20
C ARG A 615 16.00 -9.15 4.24
N ALA A 616 15.86 -8.37 3.18
CA ALA A 616 14.91 -7.24 3.13
C ALA A 616 13.45 -7.71 3.30
N TYR A 617 13.04 -8.80 2.64
CA TYR A 617 11.73 -9.41 2.90
C TYR A 617 11.62 -9.99 4.31
N GLY A 618 12.71 -10.56 4.84
CA GLY A 618 12.80 -10.97 6.25
C GLY A 618 12.48 -9.81 7.18
N HIS A 619 13.11 -8.64 6.98
CA HIS A 619 12.83 -7.41 7.73
C HIS A 619 11.34 -7.01 7.64
N LEU A 620 10.78 -6.98 6.44
CA LEU A 620 9.38 -6.65 6.19
C LEU A 620 8.42 -7.60 6.96
N PHE A 621 8.66 -8.91 6.94
CA PHE A 621 7.86 -9.88 7.69
C PHE A 621 8.07 -9.80 9.20
N HIS A 622 9.30 -9.66 9.66
CA HIS A 622 9.61 -9.55 11.09
C HIS A 622 9.08 -8.24 11.70
N GLN A 623 8.93 -7.18 10.90
CA GLN A 623 8.32 -5.94 11.37
C GLN A 623 6.81 -5.87 11.13
N ALA A 624 6.23 -6.92 10.52
CA ALA A 624 4.79 -7.07 10.29
C ALA A 624 4.14 -5.82 9.66
N SER A 625 4.85 -5.20 8.72
CA SER A 625 4.44 -3.96 8.04
C SER A 625 4.95 -3.96 6.60
N PHE A 626 4.18 -3.41 5.68
CA PHE A 626 4.60 -3.18 4.30
C PHE A 626 5.72 -2.15 4.16
N TYR A 627 5.90 -1.26 5.14
CA TYR A 627 6.92 -0.23 5.11
C TYR A 627 7.49 0.07 6.52
N PRO A 628 8.46 -0.74 7.01
CA PRO A 628 8.97 -0.58 8.37
C PRO A 628 10.10 0.46 8.51
N LEU A 629 10.63 0.98 7.40
CA LEU A 629 11.73 1.96 7.42
C LEU A 629 11.22 3.31 7.94
N ASN A 630 11.83 3.82 9.01
CA ASN A 630 11.44 5.13 9.58
C ASN A 630 12.66 5.89 10.13
N PRO A 631 12.91 7.14 9.67
CA PRO A 631 12.12 7.89 8.69
C PRO A 631 12.20 7.28 7.27
N PRO A 632 11.17 7.47 6.43
CA PRO A 632 11.24 7.12 5.02
C PRO A 632 12.26 8.03 4.28
N PRO A 633 12.73 7.63 3.08
CA PRO A 633 13.35 8.53 2.11
C PRO A 633 12.46 9.74 1.78
N GLU A 634 13.08 10.83 1.35
CA GLU A 634 12.40 12.13 1.10
C GLU A 634 11.31 12.06 0.02
N ASP A 635 11.46 11.16 -0.94
CA ASP A 635 10.53 10.93 -2.05
C ASP A 635 9.33 10.04 -1.67
N VAL A 636 9.27 9.50 -0.45
CA VAL A 636 8.14 8.69 0.01
C VAL A 636 7.28 9.50 0.99
N PRO A 637 6.12 10.02 0.56
CA PRO A 637 5.19 10.78 1.39
C PRO A 637 4.38 9.86 2.31
N LEU A 638 5.06 9.32 3.34
CA LEU A 638 4.50 8.34 4.27
C LEU A 638 3.65 9.01 5.37
N ASP A 639 2.37 8.63 5.43
CA ASP A 639 1.49 8.86 6.57
C ASP A 639 1.56 7.66 7.53
N VAL A 640 2.00 7.91 8.76
CA VAL A 640 2.24 6.86 9.76
C VAL A 640 0.93 6.31 10.34
N ASP A 641 -0.10 7.14 10.44
CA ASP A 641 -1.40 6.76 10.96
C ASP A 641 -2.09 5.81 9.98
N MET A 642 -2.09 6.18 8.70
CA MET A 642 -2.58 5.34 7.62
C MET A 642 -1.74 4.06 7.47
N LEU A 643 -0.42 4.13 7.59
CA LEU A 643 0.43 2.94 7.57
C LEU A 643 0.09 2.00 8.74
N ASN A 644 -0.17 2.56 9.91
CA ASN A 644 -0.53 1.80 11.09
C ASN A 644 -1.88 1.09 10.91
N GLU A 645 -2.83 1.69 10.19
CA GLU A 645 -4.13 1.06 9.95
C GLU A 645 -4.10 0.08 8.77
N PHE A 646 -3.57 0.50 7.62
CA PHE A 646 -3.70 -0.20 6.34
C PHE A 646 -2.43 -0.92 5.88
N GLY A 647 -1.27 -0.56 6.43
CA GLY A 647 0.03 -1.10 6.06
C GLY A 647 0.51 -2.30 6.87
N ARG A 648 -0.35 -2.95 7.65
CA ARG A 648 0.01 -4.08 8.52
C ARG A 648 -0.01 -5.43 7.81
N LEU A 649 0.92 -6.31 8.19
CA LEU A 649 0.98 -7.71 7.74
C LEU A 649 0.70 -8.67 8.90
N ASN A 650 -0.47 -9.31 8.87
CA ASN A 650 -0.88 -10.26 9.90
C ASN A 650 -0.37 -11.70 9.66
N ARG A 651 0.00 -11.99 8.42
CA ARG A 651 0.44 -13.31 7.93
C ARG A 651 1.37 -13.08 6.74
N VAL A 652 2.28 -14.02 6.50
CA VAL A 652 3.02 -14.07 5.24
C VAL A 652 2.06 -14.48 4.10
N PRO A 653 1.91 -13.69 3.02
CA PRO A 653 1.05 -14.05 1.89
C PRO A 653 1.66 -15.16 1.04
N ASN A 654 0.86 -15.82 0.19
CA ASN A 654 1.38 -16.81 -0.76
C ASN A 654 2.30 -16.16 -1.80
N ILE A 655 1.93 -14.96 -2.25
CA ILE A 655 2.69 -14.19 -3.25
C ILE A 655 2.85 -12.76 -2.74
N MET A 656 4.04 -12.21 -2.90
CA MET A 656 4.32 -10.81 -2.60
C MET A 656 4.88 -10.13 -3.84
N ILE A 657 4.20 -9.09 -4.31
CA ILE A 657 4.60 -8.32 -5.49
C ILE A 657 5.17 -6.98 -5.01
N CYS A 658 6.47 -6.77 -5.24
CA CYS A 658 7.16 -5.52 -4.92
C CYS A 658 7.93 -5.07 -6.17
N PRO A 659 7.32 -4.26 -7.04
CA PRO A 659 8.02 -3.63 -8.15
C PRO A 659 9.18 -2.79 -7.62
N SER A 660 10.32 -2.83 -8.31
CA SER A 660 11.54 -2.20 -7.83
C SER A 660 12.50 -1.93 -8.98
N ALA A 661 13.29 -0.85 -8.85
CA ALA A 661 14.39 -0.55 -9.76
C ALA A 661 15.58 -1.52 -9.63
N LEU A 662 15.54 -2.43 -8.66
CA LEU A 662 16.48 -3.55 -8.55
C LEU A 662 16.37 -4.50 -9.76
N ASN A 663 17.41 -5.33 -9.94
CA ASN A 663 17.31 -6.44 -10.90
C ASN A 663 16.11 -7.32 -10.58
N ARG A 664 15.38 -7.70 -11.63
CA ARG A 664 14.22 -8.61 -11.57
C ARG A 664 14.54 -9.88 -10.81
N TYR A 665 13.58 -10.36 -10.03
CA TYR A 665 13.73 -11.60 -9.28
C TYR A 665 12.39 -12.29 -9.01
N VAL A 666 12.49 -13.60 -8.82
CA VAL A 666 11.49 -14.39 -8.09
C VAL A 666 12.24 -15.17 -7.00
N ARG A 667 11.80 -15.05 -5.74
CA ARG A 667 12.44 -15.67 -4.57
C ARG A 667 11.40 -16.33 -3.69
N GLU A 668 11.72 -17.50 -3.15
CA GLU A 668 10.90 -18.14 -2.11
C GLU A 668 11.43 -17.77 -0.73
N ILE A 669 10.59 -17.12 0.09
CA ILE A 669 10.96 -16.58 1.40
C ILE A 669 9.82 -16.85 2.38
N ASN A 670 10.06 -17.66 3.41
CA ASN A 670 9.05 -18.06 4.40
C ASN A 670 7.75 -18.63 3.78
N GLY A 671 7.89 -19.44 2.71
CA GLY A 671 6.76 -19.98 1.95
C GLY A 671 6.06 -18.99 1.02
N CYS A 672 6.50 -17.73 0.98
CA CYS A 672 6.02 -16.71 0.04
C CYS A 672 6.83 -16.72 -1.25
N VAL A 673 6.16 -16.60 -2.40
CA VAL A 673 6.80 -16.30 -3.68
C VAL A 673 6.87 -14.79 -3.86
N CYS A 674 8.04 -14.22 -3.59
CA CYS A 674 8.32 -12.79 -3.71
C CYS A 674 8.79 -12.43 -5.12
N ILE A 675 8.12 -11.49 -5.77
CA ILE A 675 8.28 -11.17 -7.19
C ILE A 675 8.56 -9.67 -7.35
N ASN A 676 9.68 -9.35 -8.00
CA ASN A 676 9.88 -8.06 -8.67
C ASN A 676 9.75 -8.28 -10.18
N PRO A 677 8.61 -7.88 -10.80
CA PRO A 677 8.40 -8.05 -12.24
C PRO A 677 9.30 -7.15 -13.08
N GLY A 678 9.97 -6.16 -12.49
CA GLY A 678 10.59 -5.03 -13.18
C GLY A 678 9.53 -4.08 -13.76
N PHE A 679 10.01 -3.00 -14.38
CA PHE A 679 9.16 -2.00 -15.00
C PHE A 679 8.99 -2.27 -16.50
N VAL A 680 7.81 -1.92 -17.03
CA VAL A 680 7.43 -2.15 -18.43
C VAL A 680 8.27 -1.32 -19.41
N ASP A 681 8.60 -0.07 -19.05
CA ASP A 681 9.54 0.78 -19.81
C ASP A 681 11.01 0.31 -19.70
N GLY A 682 11.33 -0.43 -18.62
CA GLY A 682 12.69 -0.84 -18.26
C GLY A 682 13.61 0.29 -17.79
N HIS A 683 13.10 1.51 -17.69
CA HIS A 683 13.85 2.75 -17.49
C HIS A 683 15.07 2.89 -18.42
N SER A 684 16.26 2.49 -17.94
CA SER A 684 17.53 2.54 -18.68
C SER A 684 17.97 1.17 -19.23
N ALA A 685 17.16 0.13 -19.02
CA ALA A 685 17.39 -1.25 -19.47
C ALA A 685 16.20 -1.74 -20.31
N ASP A 686 16.30 -2.95 -20.88
CA ASP A 686 15.14 -3.60 -21.55
C ASP A 686 14.01 -3.77 -20.53
N GLY A 687 12.76 -3.40 -20.84
CA GLY A 687 11.59 -3.52 -19.96
C GLY A 687 11.09 -4.95 -19.75
N SER A 688 10.11 -5.14 -18.86
CA SER A 688 9.57 -6.48 -18.53
C SER A 688 8.21 -6.49 -17.86
N TYR A 689 7.61 -7.68 -17.83
CA TYR A 689 6.44 -8.04 -17.03
C TYR A 689 6.60 -9.48 -16.50
N ALA A 690 5.76 -9.88 -15.53
CA ALA A 690 5.71 -11.24 -15.04
C ALA A 690 4.44 -11.97 -15.49
N ARG A 691 4.54 -13.29 -15.68
CA ARG A 691 3.42 -14.19 -15.92
C ARG A 691 3.46 -15.37 -14.97
N LEU A 692 2.31 -15.77 -14.46
CA LEU A 692 2.16 -16.81 -13.46
C LEU A 692 1.15 -17.87 -13.89
N ILE A 693 1.41 -19.09 -13.45
CA ILE A 693 0.47 -20.21 -13.47
C ILE A 693 0.39 -20.72 -12.03
N ILE A 694 -0.82 -20.77 -11.49
CA ILE A 694 -1.11 -21.22 -10.13
C ILE A 694 -2.10 -22.38 -10.21
N GLN A 695 -1.79 -23.51 -9.58
CA GLN A 695 -2.63 -24.70 -9.57
C GLN A 695 -3.04 -25.06 -8.14
N ALA A 696 -4.09 -25.87 -8.03
CA ALA A 696 -4.44 -26.53 -6.78
C ALA A 696 -3.22 -27.32 -6.27
N PRO A 697 -2.78 -27.11 -5.01
CA PRO A 697 -1.70 -27.91 -4.45
C PRO A 697 -2.09 -29.39 -4.37
N GLU A 698 -1.28 -30.28 -4.92
CA GLU A 698 -1.44 -31.73 -4.74
C GLU A 698 -1.06 -32.09 -3.29
N ILE A 699 -2.05 -32.41 -2.44
CA ILE A 699 -1.83 -32.85 -1.07
C ILE A 699 -1.64 -34.36 -1.09
N ASP A 700 -0.41 -34.84 -0.86
CA ASP A 700 -0.11 -36.26 -0.84
C ASP A 700 -0.49 -36.86 0.53
N GLU A 701 -1.66 -37.50 0.61
CA GLU A 701 -2.22 -38.05 1.86
C GLU A 701 -1.31 -39.11 2.53
N GLN A 702 -0.39 -39.71 1.78
CA GLN A 702 0.57 -40.70 2.29
C GLN A 702 1.71 -40.04 3.09
N GLN A 703 2.23 -38.88 2.66
CA GLN A 703 3.27 -38.13 3.37
C GLN A 703 2.76 -37.51 4.68
N GLN A 704 1.46 -37.20 4.76
CA GLN A 704 0.83 -36.73 6.00
C GLN A 704 0.70 -37.81 7.08
N ARG A 705 0.67 -39.10 6.72
CA ARG A 705 0.55 -40.20 7.70
C ARG A 705 1.88 -40.65 8.28
N GLU A 706 2.98 -40.48 7.54
CA GLU A 706 4.32 -40.92 7.97
C GLU A 706 5.06 -39.86 8.83
N SER A 707 4.56 -38.62 8.86
CA SER A 707 5.20 -37.48 9.51
C SER A 707 4.46 -37.07 10.77
N GLN A 708 4.82 -37.61 11.95
CA GLN A 708 4.27 -37.19 13.25
C GLN A 708 4.84 -35.84 13.75
N SER A 709 4.93 -34.83 12.88
CA SER A 709 5.34 -33.45 13.26
C SER A 709 4.73 -32.41 12.31
N ASP A 710 4.17 -31.35 12.88
CA ASP A 710 3.69 -30.09 12.28
C ASP A 710 3.53 -30.06 10.74
N SER A 711 2.27 -30.10 10.30
CA SER A 711 1.76 -29.89 8.93
C SER A 711 2.81 -29.65 7.83
N ILE A 712 3.14 -30.68 7.05
CA ILE A 712 3.91 -30.52 5.80
C ILE A 712 3.07 -29.69 4.84
N GLN A 713 3.37 -28.39 4.74
CA GLN A 713 2.81 -27.55 3.69
C GLN A 713 3.53 -27.85 2.38
N PRO A 714 2.79 -27.97 1.24
CA PRO A 714 3.41 -28.16 -0.05
C PRO A 714 4.32 -26.96 -0.38
N SER A 715 5.50 -27.24 -0.94
CA SER A 715 6.41 -26.18 -1.40
C SER A 715 5.69 -25.29 -2.43
N PRO A 716 5.77 -23.95 -2.33
CA PRO A 716 5.22 -23.04 -3.32
C PRO A 716 5.62 -23.35 -4.76
N ALA A 717 6.83 -23.86 -4.99
CA ALA A 717 7.29 -24.24 -6.33
C ALA A 717 6.50 -25.41 -6.95
N SER A 718 5.77 -26.20 -6.16
CA SER A 718 4.96 -27.31 -6.67
C SER A 718 3.64 -26.84 -7.29
N TYR A 719 3.12 -25.69 -6.87
CA TYR A 719 1.81 -25.19 -7.27
C TYR A 719 1.82 -23.75 -7.84
N ILE A 720 2.94 -23.03 -7.77
CA ILE A 720 3.15 -21.72 -8.40
C ILE A 720 4.34 -21.83 -9.37
N ALA A 721 4.12 -21.39 -10.60
CA ALA A 721 5.19 -21.11 -11.55
C ALA A 721 5.13 -19.67 -12.03
N CYS A 722 6.30 -19.05 -12.20
CA CYS A 722 6.43 -17.66 -12.61
C CYS A 722 7.54 -17.52 -13.65
N GLN A 723 7.31 -16.69 -14.66
CA GLN A 723 8.32 -16.25 -15.62
C GLN A 723 8.31 -14.73 -15.72
N ILE A 724 9.50 -14.13 -15.75
CA ILE A 724 9.66 -12.71 -16.07
C ILE A 724 10.10 -12.62 -17.53
N VAL A 725 9.35 -11.87 -18.31
CA VAL A 725 9.45 -11.76 -19.76
C VAL A 725 9.78 -10.33 -20.14
N LYS A 726 10.71 -10.13 -21.08
CA LYS A 726 11.02 -8.80 -21.59
C LYS A 726 9.90 -8.25 -22.49
N THR A 727 9.64 -6.95 -22.37
CA THR A 727 8.68 -6.22 -23.20
C THR A 727 9.18 -6.01 -24.62
#